data_AF-A0A9E2HDJ6-F1
#
_entry.id   AF-A0A9E2HDJ6-F1
#
_cell.length_a   1.000
_cell.length_b   1.000
_cell.length_c   1.000
_cell.angle_alpha   90.00
_cell.angle_beta   90.00
_cell.angle_gamma   90.00
#
_symmetry.space_group_name_H-M   'P 1'
#
loop_
_entity.id
_entity.type
_entity.pdbx_description
1 polymer ?
#
loop_
_entity_poly.entity_id
_entity_poly.type
_entity_poly.pdbx_seq_one_letter_code
_entity_poly.pdbx_strand_id
1 'polypeptide(L)'
;MIKAATKVFKFFKKIFKASSRKKGPAPVAKYKWPSGIRIGVYGHTNSGKSVYFTTLHEDSKVSKNLQISVTDSATASEFLVNYRHIWGLGSTSAVGTIVDMRGDQKFPDPTEGERLLQFNAILDRDEKLSVVTYDYEGKAVSIREGGELKEKVIDFMDGAHGIMFFYDPKLLGAELESQAHVASFITMLERLAPLSSQMPIPVALVITKADVLPGFTGESQTVLVRPEDEQFFSEEFEVFLDKVLSSNKIASNSEWAGSVRTILVKMKEFLKIIVRRTLNFQVFFLSCTGQSPEKVGTDVGRSIYKPPRILRPVGLQEPFYWMLKSVMRNRAITRVRKFTRFVVTVSILWIVLYSIPNLYHFQFLLPQTTKVEDNILEGHSGQYLSVTDKERPLIISKFDRYSRALTVKWLFPKFSPVARTISETYRNFNIRDAIEKLDGAINRFAAVVADSSQWPTANPKDTIPKLNENHIALEGDLAEFHTGDSSSVLFKRSDRSLWYWSLFKIYINAKADTLPLSQITEQIESDKTYFEGELSKGEVALMGALQALKVTKVRVVESRQAGSKLEDLVDVINGNNEPGYRLDDAVRTLQDLQGQLGSSDAAKVSRYLSAAKNWSKKRQTFNYKVVTVPDQGALYIEVTDDGKAPQWEKLGETFQGDTGELEWKIGDDIHIVFCAADKNCDRGKDPSDIALLDDKYSLFDMEKGVVFDNLGKSVKIQFNPSLGDRLPVLE
;
A
#
# COMPACT_ATOMS: atom_id res chain seq x y z
N MET A 1 -28.60 -22.40 -9.09
CA MET A 1 -27.83 -21.74 -8.00
C MET A 1 -27.80 -22.52 -6.70
N ILE A 2 -28.92 -23.06 -6.20
CA ILE A 2 -28.97 -23.78 -4.91
C ILE A 2 -28.01 -24.98 -4.85
N LYS A 3 -27.93 -25.82 -5.90
CA LYS A 3 -26.99 -26.97 -5.98
C LYS A 3 -25.49 -26.58 -6.03
N ALA A 4 -25.17 -25.41 -6.58
CA ALA A 4 -23.79 -24.89 -6.62
C ALA A 4 -23.38 -24.34 -5.24
N ALA A 5 -24.29 -23.63 -4.57
CA ALA A 5 -24.11 -23.22 -3.18
C ALA A 5 -23.91 -24.43 -2.26
N THR A 6 -24.65 -25.53 -2.43
CA THR A 6 -24.47 -26.74 -1.61
C THR A 6 -23.10 -27.42 -1.82
N LYS A 7 -22.54 -27.40 -3.03
CA LYS A 7 -21.20 -27.94 -3.32
C LYS A 7 -20.10 -27.07 -2.74
N VAL A 8 -20.21 -25.75 -2.88
CA VAL A 8 -19.26 -24.79 -2.26
C VAL A 8 -19.33 -24.89 -0.73
N PHE A 9 -20.54 -25.01 -0.15
CA PHE A 9 -20.71 -25.21 1.29
C PHE A 9 -20.08 -26.52 1.78
N LYS A 10 -20.18 -27.62 1.01
CA LYS A 10 -19.49 -28.90 1.33
C LYS A 10 -17.98 -28.80 1.20
N PHE A 11 -17.46 -28.02 0.25
CA PHE A 11 -16.03 -27.78 0.07
C PHE A 11 -15.47 -26.94 1.22
N PHE A 12 -16.17 -25.87 1.62
CA PHE A 12 -15.85 -25.08 2.82
C PHE A 12 -15.95 -25.91 4.11
N LYS A 13 -16.92 -26.81 4.25
CA LYS A 13 -17.01 -27.76 5.39
C LYS A 13 -15.80 -28.71 5.46
N LYS A 14 -15.22 -29.08 4.32
CA LYS A 14 -13.99 -29.89 4.24
C LYS A 14 -12.75 -29.07 4.58
N ILE A 15 -12.65 -27.83 4.12
CA ILE A 15 -11.52 -26.93 4.42
C ILE A 15 -11.54 -26.49 5.90
N PHE A 16 -12.71 -26.19 6.46
CA PHE A 16 -12.86 -25.87 7.90
C PHE A 16 -12.67 -27.10 8.82
N LYS A 17 -12.87 -28.32 8.32
CA LYS A 17 -12.49 -29.56 9.06
C LYS A 17 -10.99 -29.82 9.02
N ALA A 18 -10.26 -29.33 8.02
CA ALA A 18 -8.82 -29.51 7.90
C ALA A 18 -8.01 -28.52 8.75
N SER A 19 -8.57 -27.33 9.07
CA SER A 19 -7.92 -26.34 9.94
C SER A 19 -8.17 -26.55 11.44
N SER A 20 -9.11 -27.44 11.82
CA SER A 20 -9.15 -27.93 13.20
C SER A 20 -8.03 -28.95 13.39
N ARG A 21 -6.80 -28.45 13.64
CA ARG A 21 -5.75 -29.23 14.32
C ARG A 21 -6.44 -30.00 15.43
N LYS A 22 -6.31 -31.33 15.40
CA LYS A 22 -6.75 -32.24 16.46
C LYS A 22 -6.30 -31.67 17.80
N LYS A 23 -7.19 -30.96 18.50
CA LYS A 23 -7.15 -30.95 19.96
C LYS A 23 -7.47 -32.39 20.31
N GLY A 24 -6.55 -33.04 21.03
CA GLY A 24 -6.81 -34.34 21.61
C GLY A 24 -8.19 -34.34 22.28
N PRO A 25 -8.89 -35.49 22.30
CA PRO A 25 -10.16 -35.58 23.00
C PRO A 25 -9.98 -35.01 24.41
N ALA A 26 -10.84 -34.08 24.80
CA ALA A 26 -10.90 -33.66 26.19
C ALA A 26 -11.08 -34.93 27.03
N PRO A 27 -10.29 -35.16 28.10
CA PRO A 27 -10.45 -36.34 28.92
C PRO A 27 -11.90 -36.42 29.35
N VAL A 28 -12.58 -37.50 28.96
CA VAL A 28 -13.94 -37.78 29.42
C VAL A 28 -13.82 -37.99 30.93
N ALA A 29 -14.45 -37.14 31.72
CA ALA A 29 -14.41 -37.24 33.18
C ALA A 29 -14.82 -38.66 33.60
N LYS A 30 -13.95 -39.34 34.34
CA LYS A 30 -14.16 -40.73 34.78
C LYS A 30 -15.29 -40.79 35.81
N TYR A 31 -15.55 -39.68 36.51
CA TYR A 31 -16.60 -39.55 37.52
C TYR A 31 -17.62 -38.46 37.15
N LYS A 32 -18.87 -38.64 37.57
CA LYS A 32 -19.97 -37.69 37.32
C LYS A 32 -20.12 -36.74 38.51
N TRP A 33 -19.69 -35.50 38.33
CA TRP A 33 -19.79 -34.43 39.35
C TRP A 33 -21.09 -33.62 39.21
N PRO A 34 -21.64 -33.08 40.32
CA PRO A 34 -22.80 -32.20 40.28
C PRO A 34 -22.56 -30.95 39.42
N SER A 35 -23.65 -30.38 38.90
CA SER A 35 -23.60 -29.15 38.12
C SER A 35 -23.27 -27.95 38.98
N GLY A 36 -22.27 -27.16 38.59
CA GLY A 36 -21.92 -25.93 39.28
C GLY A 36 -20.51 -25.45 38.94
N ILE A 37 -20.09 -24.36 39.57
CA ILE A 37 -18.70 -23.92 39.56
C ILE A 37 -17.90 -24.85 40.47
N ARG A 38 -17.19 -25.79 39.87
CA ARG A 38 -16.17 -26.59 40.56
C ARG A 38 -14.99 -25.73 40.99
N ILE A 39 -14.77 -25.59 42.30
CA ILE A 39 -13.55 -24.98 42.87
C ILE A 39 -12.76 -26.11 43.53
N GLY A 40 -11.54 -26.32 43.05
CA GLY A 40 -10.63 -27.32 43.63
C GLY A 40 -9.92 -26.76 44.85
N VAL A 41 -9.99 -27.45 45.98
CA VAL A 41 -9.16 -27.13 47.15
C VAL A 41 -8.14 -28.23 47.36
N TYR A 42 -6.89 -27.92 47.02
CA TYR A 42 -5.79 -28.87 47.03
C TYR A 42 -4.89 -28.64 48.24
N GLY A 43 -4.87 -29.58 49.18
CA GLY A 43 -4.06 -29.44 50.40
C GLY A 43 -3.83 -30.76 51.11
N HIS A 44 -2.64 -30.89 51.71
CA HIS A 44 -2.23 -32.08 52.46
C HIS A 44 -2.93 -32.17 53.82
N THR A 45 -2.63 -33.22 54.57
CA THR A 45 -3.15 -33.40 55.93
C THR A 45 -2.75 -32.21 56.79
N ASN A 46 -3.67 -31.75 57.67
CA ASN A 46 -3.47 -30.61 58.56
C ASN A 46 -3.31 -29.24 57.88
N SER A 47 -3.51 -29.13 56.56
CA SER A 47 -3.50 -27.83 55.84
C SER A 47 -4.69 -26.91 56.15
N GLY A 48 -5.63 -27.33 57.01
CA GLY A 48 -6.72 -26.48 57.49
C GLY A 48 -7.95 -26.36 56.59
N LYS A 49 -8.11 -27.24 55.57
CA LYS A 49 -9.25 -27.21 54.62
C LYS A 49 -10.63 -27.20 55.30
N SER A 50 -10.87 -28.17 56.20
CA SER A 50 -12.18 -28.36 56.85
C SER A 50 -12.52 -27.21 57.80
N VAL A 51 -11.51 -26.72 58.54
CA VAL A 51 -11.65 -25.54 59.40
C VAL A 51 -11.93 -24.31 58.54
N TYR A 52 -11.20 -24.11 57.44
CA TYR A 52 -11.42 -22.98 56.53
C TYR A 52 -12.86 -22.92 56.03
N PHE A 53 -13.41 -24.01 55.47
CA PHE A 53 -14.78 -24.00 54.96
C PHE A 53 -15.83 -23.80 56.05
N THR A 54 -15.62 -24.38 57.22
CA THR A 54 -16.54 -24.21 58.35
C THR A 54 -16.55 -22.77 58.85
N THR A 55 -15.37 -22.17 59.05
CA THR A 55 -15.27 -20.77 59.47
C THR A 55 -15.73 -19.82 58.37
N LEU A 56 -15.49 -20.14 57.09
CA LEU A 56 -15.95 -19.35 55.94
C LEU A 56 -17.47 -19.31 55.89
N HIS A 57 -18.12 -20.45 56.10
CA HIS A 57 -19.58 -20.52 56.18
C HIS A 57 -20.12 -19.61 57.28
N GLU A 58 -19.56 -19.67 58.49
CA GLU A 58 -20.01 -18.84 59.61
C GLU A 58 -19.75 -17.34 59.40
N ASP A 59 -18.55 -16.97 58.98
CA ASP A 59 -18.15 -15.58 58.78
C ASP A 59 -18.91 -14.92 57.61
N SER A 60 -19.24 -15.70 56.58
CA SER A 60 -19.97 -15.20 55.40
C SER A 60 -21.48 -15.04 55.61
N LYS A 61 -22.08 -15.52 56.71
CA LYS A 61 -23.53 -15.36 56.97
C LYS A 61 -23.96 -13.89 57.02
N VAL A 62 -23.08 -13.01 57.47
CA VAL A 62 -23.38 -11.60 57.73
C VAL A 62 -22.62 -10.63 56.81
N SER A 63 -21.78 -11.17 55.91
CA SER A 63 -20.94 -10.36 55.04
C SER A 63 -21.71 -9.72 53.88
N LYS A 64 -21.24 -8.57 53.40
CA LYS A 64 -21.80 -7.88 52.24
C LYS A 64 -21.19 -8.35 50.92
N ASN A 65 -19.95 -8.82 50.93
CA ASN A 65 -19.17 -9.09 49.71
C ASN A 65 -19.33 -10.54 49.25
N LEU A 66 -19.34 -11.48 50.19
CA LEU A 66 -19.50 -12.91 49.94
C LEU A 66 -20.44 -13.50 50.99
N GLN A 67 -21.56 -14.06 50.57
CA GLN A 67 -22.45 -14.85 51.44
C GLN A 67 -22.50 -16.29 50.97
N ILE A 68 -22.36 -17.24 51.90
CA ILE A 68 -22.51 -18.67 51.60
C ILE A 68 -23.84 -19.17 52.14
N SER A 69 -24.65 -19.72 51.25
CA SER A 69 -25.92 -20.36 51.56
C SER A 69 -25.83 -21.85 51.23
N VAL A 70 -25.87 -22.68 52.26
CA VAL A 70 -25.86 -24.14 52.12
C VAL A 70 -27.29 -24.65 52.05
N THR A 71 -27.62 -25.31 50.94
CA THR A 71 -28.93 -25.93 50.71
C THR A 71 -28.88 -27.46 50.73
N ASP A 72 -27.67 -28.02 50.63
CA ASP A 72 -27.45 -29.46 50.67
C ASP A 72 -27.38 -29.96 52.13
N SER A 73 -28.18 -30.97 52.46
CA SER A 73 -28.28 -31.51 53.81
C SER A 73 -26.99 -32.16 54.32
N ALA A 74 -26.22 -32.82 53.43
CA ALA A 74 -24.96 -33.44 53.79
C ALA A 74 -23.89 -32.39 54.13
N THR A 75 -23.77 -31.36 53.28
CA THR A 75 -22.88 -30.22 53.52
C THR A 75 -23.26 -29.45 54.79
N ALA A 76 -24.56 -29.21 55.01
CA ALA A 76 -25.05 -28.50 56.20
C ALA A 76 -24.79 -29.28 57.49
N SER A 77 -25.02 -30.60 57.48
CA SER A 77 -24.72 -31.48 58.61
C SER A 77 -23.23 -31.46 58.94
N GLU A 78 -22.36 -31.46 57.92
CA GLU A 78 -20.92 -31.45 58.13
C GLU A 78 -20.43 -30.13 58.73
N PHE A 79 -20.88 -28.99 58.20
CA PHE A 79 -20.53 -27.70 58.79
C PHE A 79 -21.07 -27.56 60.22
N LEU A 80 -22.25 -28.10 60.52
CA LEU A 80 -22.80 -28.08 61.87
C LEU A 80 -21.97 -28.92 62.86
N VAL A 81 -21.51 -30.11 62.46
CA VAL A 81 -20.64 -30.95 63.30
C VAL A 81 -19.32 -30.25 63.57
N ASN A 82 -18.68 -29.71 62.53
CA ASN A 82 -17.42 -29.00 62.67
C ASN A 82 -17.57 -27.70 63.48
N TYR A 83 -18.69 -26.98 63.30
CA TYR A 83 -19.04 -25.81 64.10
C TYR A 83 -19.14 -26.14 65.59
N ARG A 84 -19.85 -27.23 65.93
CA ARG A 84 -19.98 -27.68 67.32
C ARG A 84 -18.63 -28.00 67.96
N HIS A 85 -17.72 -28.64 67.24
CA HIS A 85 -16.36 -28.88 67.73
C HIS A 85 -15.56 -27.59 67.97
N ILE A 86 -15.54 -26.68 66.97
CA ILE A 86 -14.71 -25.47 67.01
C ILE A 86 -15.19 -24.48 68.09
N TRP A 87 -16.51 -24.38 68.31
CA TRP A 87 -17.11 -23.48 69.30
C TRP A 87 -17.42 -24.15 70.64
N GLY A 88 -17.17 -25.46 70.79
CA GLY A 88 -17.40 -26.20 72.03
C GLY A 88 -18.88 -26.28 72.41
N LEU A 89 -19.75 -26.63 71.46
CA LEU A 89 -21.17 -26.84 71.68
C LEU A 89 -21.46 -28.35 71.72
N GLY A 90 -21.94 -28.84 72.86
CA GLY A 90 -22.38 -30.23 73.05
C GLY A 90 -23.89 -30.36 72.84
N SER A 91 -24.33 -31.53 72.37
CA SER A 91 -25.75 -31.90 72.30
C SER A 91 -26.02 -33.11 73.19
N THR A 92 -27.04 -33.03 74.06
CA THR A 92 -27.65 -34.23 74.66
C THR A 92 -28.97 -34.50 73.97
N SER A 93 -29.13 -35.70 73.42
CA SER A 93 -30.40 -36.15 72.87
C SER A 93 -31.25 -36.75 74.00
N ALA A 94 -31.98 -35.89 74.71
CA ALA A 94 -33.08 -36.32 75.57
C ALA A 94 -34.31 -35.46 75.25
N VAL A 95 -35.11 -35.98 74.32
CA VAL A 95 -36.50 -35.59 74.01
C VAL A 95 -36.72 -34.12 73.59
N GLY A 96 -36.84 -33.91 72.28
CA GLY A 96 -37.65 -32.85 71.67
C GLY A 96 -37.08 -31.43 71.59
N THR A 97 -36.08 -31.07 72.40
CA THR A 97 -35.47 -29.73 72.37
C THR A 97 -33.94 -29.83 72.42
N ILE A 98 -33.24 -29.39 71.37
CA ILE A 98 -31.77 -29.32 71.37
C ILE A 98 -31.39 -28.10 72.21
N VAL A 99 -30.90 -28.34 73.44
CA VAL A 99 -30.29 -27.30 74.27
C VAL A 99 -28.78 -27.41 74.11
N ASP A 100 -28.14 -26.35 73.59
CA ASP A 100 -26.69 -26.28 73.46
C ASP A 100 -26.05 -26.20 74.85
N MET A 101 -25.34 -27.27 75.27
CA MET A 101 -24.50 -27.24 76.47
C MET A 101 -23.06 -26.89 76.10
N ARG A 102 -22.26 -26.39 77.06
CA ARG A 102 -20.80 -26.23 76.85
C ARG A 102 -20.14 -27.60 76.71
N GLY A 103 -19.68 -27.93 75.51
CA GLY A 103 -18.85 -29.11 75.22
C GLY A 103 -17.36 -28.77 75.16
N ASP A 104 -16.53 -29.79 74.95
CA ASP A 104 -15.08 -29.61 74.80
C ASP A 104 -14.76 -28.97 73.45
N GLN A 105 -14.22 -27.75 73.50
CA GLN A 105 -13.75 -27.04 72.32
C GLN A 105 -12.50 -27.74 71.77
N LYS A 106 -12.56 -28.23 70.53
CA LYS A 106 -11.46 -28.90 69.83
C LYS A 106 -11.48 -28.57 68.33
N PHE A 107 -10.33 -28.65 67.66
CA PHE A 107 -10.36 -28.61 66.19
C PHE A 107 -11.03 -29.89 65.64
N PRO A 108 -11.73 -29.80 64.50
CA PRO A 108 -12.28 -30.98 63.84
C PRO A 108 -11.18 -32.00 63.55
N ASP A 109 -11.53 -33.27 63.69
CA ASP A 109 -10.65 -34.36 63.30
C ASP A 109 -10.35 -34.26 61.78
N PRO A 110 -9.16 -34.69 61.31
CA PRO A 110 -8.83 -34.65 59.89
C PRO A 110 -9.90 -35.34 59.05
N THR A 111 -10.23 -34.79 57.88
CA THR A 111 -11.27 -35.37 57.01
C THR A 111 -10.96 -36.85 56.71
N GLU A 112 -11.79 -37.74 57.26
CA GLU A 112 -11.79 -39.16 56.95
C GLU A 112 -12.74 -39.40 55.75
N GLY A 113 -12.21 -39.99 54.68
CA GLY A 113 -12.97 -40.32 53.47
C GLY A 113 -13.18 -39.16 52.48
N GLU A 114 -14.16 -39.33 51.58
CA GLU A 114 -14.52 -38.36 50.53
C GLU A 114 -15.78 -37.58 50.90
N ARG A 115 -15.75 -36.25 50.76
CA ARG A 115 -16.89 -35.37 51.05
C ARG A 115 -17.07 -34.34 49.95
N LEU A 116 -18.28 -34.27 49.42
CA LEU A 116 -18.62 -33.30 48.40
C LEU A 116 -19.44 -32.18 49.03
N LEU A 117 -18.89 -30.96 49.01
CA LEU A 117 -19.55 -29.79 49.58
C LEU A 117 -20.23 -29.00 48.46
N GLN A 118 -21.54 -28.76 48.61
CA GLN A 118 -22.36 -28.04 47.64
C GLN A 118 -23.08 -26.88 48.30
N PHE A 119 -22.85 -25.68 47.80
CA PHE A 119 -23.44 -24.46 48.36
C PHE A 119 -23.56 -23.36 47.31
N ASN A 120 -24.40 -22.38 47.59
CA ASN A 120 -24.54 -21.19 46.78
C ASN A 120 -23.70 -20.05 47.37
N ALA A 121 -22.83 -19.45 46.56
CA ALA A 121 -22.13 -18.23 46.90
C ALA A 121 -22.88 -17.04 46.29
N ILE A 122 -23.23 -16.04 47.10
CA ILE A 122 -23.83 -14.78 46.64
C ILE A 122 -22.73 -13.72 46.71
N LEU A 123 -22.33 -13.20 45.55
CA LEU A 123 -21.30 -12.17 45.43
C LEU A 123 -21.94 -10.79 45.31
N ASP A 124 -21.38 -9.82 46.04
CA ASP A 124 -21.77 -8.40 45.99
C ASP A 124 -23.30 -8.17 46.10
N ARG A 125 -24.00 -9.08 46.81
CA ARG A 125 -25.47 -9.13 47.03
C ARG A 125 -26.36 -9.41 45.81
N ASP A 126 -25.80 -9.59 44.62
CA ASP A 126 -26.59 -9.72 43.39
C ASP A 126 -26.38 -11.09 42.73
N GLU A 127 -25.12 -11.52 42.60
CA GLU A 127 -24.80 -12.68 41.77
C GLU A 127 -24.76 -13.98 42.58
N LYS A 128 -25.77 -14.84 42.38
CA LYS A 128 -25.85 -16.17 42.99
C LYS A 128 -25.18 -17.23 42.10
N LEU A 129 -24.18 -17.90 42.66
CA LEU A 129 -23.38 -18.94 42.01
C LEU A 129 -23.51 -20.27 42.75
N SER A 130 -23.92 -21.33 42.05
CA SER A 130 -23.86 -22.69 42.59
C SER A 130 -22.41 -23.19 42.54
N VAL A 131 -21.83 -23.49 43.70
CA VAL A 131 -20.43 -23.90 43.87
C VAL A 131 -20.36 -25.34 44.37
N VAL A 132 -19.40 -26.08 43.84
CA VAL A 132 -19.08 -27.45 44.24
C VAL A 132 -17.60 -27.53 44.58
N THR A 133 -17.27 -28.04 45.75
CA THR A 133 -15.89 -28.30 46.17
C THR A 133 -15.79 -29.71 46.75
N TYR A 134 -14.61 -30.30 46.66
CA TYR A 134 -14.36 -31.67 47.07
C TYR A 134 -13.34 -31.66 48.21
N ASP A 135 -13.78 -32.09 49.39
CA ASP A 135 -12.93 -32.28 50.55
C ASP A 135 -12.57 -33.77 50.69
N TYR A 136 -11.31 -34.02 51.02
CA TYR A 136 -10.71 -35.35 50.95
C TYR A 136 -9.57 -35.48 51.95
N GLU A 137 -9.24 -36.72 52.30
CA GLU A 137 -8.12 -37.02 53.19
C GLU A 137 -6.80 -36.53 52.58
N GLY A 138 -6.10 -35.65 53.29
CA GLY A 138 -4.91 -34.98 52.76
C GLY A 138 -3.72 -35.89 52.45
N LYS A 139 -3.74 -37.17 52.85
CA LYS A 139 -2.73 -38.15 52.45
C LYS A 139 -2.88 -38.59 50.99
N ALA A 140 -4.09 -38.55 50.44
CA ALA A 140 -4.38 -38.99 49.08
C ALA A 140 -3.69 -38.16 47.98
N VAL A 141 -3.22 -36.96 48.32
CA VAL A 141 -2.44 -36.10 47.42
C VAL A 141 -0.93 -36.20 47.64
N SER A 142 -0.50 -36.99 48.61
CA SER A 142 0.92 -37.27 48.82
C SER A 142 1.50 -38.01 47.60
N ILE A 143 2.78 -37.76 47.33
CA ILE A 143 3.49 -38.38 46.21
C ILE A 143 3.60 -39.90 46.39
N ARG A 144 3.64 -40.37 47.65
CA ARG A 144 3.90 -41.76 48.02
C ARG A 144 2.66 -42.66 47.96
N GLU A 145 1.46 -42.09 48.09
CA GLU A 145 0.22 -42.88 48.07
C GLU A 145 -0.36 -43.00 46.65
N GLY A 146 -0.77 -44.21 46.31
CA GLY A 146 -1.58 -44.53 45.13
C GLY A 146 -2.93 -45.09 45.58
N GLY A 147 -3.98 -44.90 44.79
CA GLY A 147 -5.31 -45.43 45.11
C GLY A 147 -6.45 -44.73 44.37
N GLU A 148 -7.64 -45.30 44.44
CA GLU A 148 -8.86 -44.79 43.79
C GLU A 148 -9.19 -43.35 44.23
N LEU A 149 -8.96 -43.04 45.52
CA LEU A 149 -9.24 -41.72 46.08
C LEU A 149 -8.36 -40.63 45.45
N LYS A 150 -7.08 -40.93 45.17
CA LYS A 150 -6.17 -40.03 44.44
C LYS A 150 -6.65 -39.79 43.01
N GLU A 151 -7.11 -40.83 42.31
CA GLU A 151 -7.67 -40.66 40.97
C GLU A 151 -8.93 -39.79 40.97
N LYS A 152 -9.82 -39.95 41.95
CA LYS A 152 -11.03 -39.12 42.12
C LYS A 152 -10.69 -37.66 42.40
N VAL A 153 -9.74 -37.39 43.31
CA VAL A 153 -9.25 -36.03 43.59
C VAL A 153 -8.75 -35.42 42.29
N ILE A 154 -7.93 -36.14 41.54
CA ILE A 154 -7.34 -35.59 40.33
C ILE A 154 -8.40 -35.37 39.23
N ASP A 155 -9.35 -36.28 39.03
CA ASP A 155 -10.46 -36.09 38.08
C ASP A 155 -11.33 -34.86 38.45
N PHE A 156 -11.55 -34.61 39.74
CA PHE A 156 -12.23 -33.40 40.20
C PHE A 156 -11.43 -32.14 39.84
N MET A 157 -10.12 -32.15 40.13
CA MET A 157 -9.22 -31.01 39.89
C MET A 157 -9.04 -30.73 38.39
N ASP A 158 -8.89 -31.76 37.56
CA ASP A 158 -8.81 -31.66 36.10
C ASP A 158 -10.06 -30.97 35.50
N GLY A 159 -11.22 -31.16 36.13
CA GLY A 159 -12.48 -30.51 35.78
C GLY A 159 -12.80 -29.21 36.53
N ALA A 160 -11.91 -28.72 37.38
CA ALA A 160 -12.13 -27.52 38.19
C ALA A 160 -12.08 -26.25 37.34
N HIS A 161 -12.86 -25.25 37.73
CA HIS A 161 -12.86 -23.93 37.09
C HIS A 161 -11.83 -22.98 37.71
N GLY A 162 -11.31 -23.30 38.89
CA GLY A 162 -10.29 -22.57 39.64
C GLY A 162 -9.80 -23.43 40.80
N ILE A 163 -8.54 -23.24 41.24
CA ILE A 163 -7.91 -24.10 42.25
C ILE A 163 -7.21 -23.28 43.33
N MET A 164 -7.39 -23.67 44.58
CA MET A 164 -6.77 -23.10 45.76
C MET A 164 -5.82 -24.13 46.38
N PHE A 165 -4.53 -23.82 46.45
CA PHE A 165 -3.51 -24.64 47.08
C PHE A 165 -3.33 -24.23 48.54
N PHE A 166 -3.55 -25.12 49.48
CA PHE A 166 -3.46 -24.85 50.92
C PHE A 166 -2.11 -25.28 51.46
N TYR A 167 -1.37 -24.34 52.02
CA TYR A 167 -0.06 -24.56 52.62
C TYR A 167 -0.08 -24.19 54.11
N ASP A 168 0.54 -25.02 54.94
CA ASP A 168 0.70 -24.79 56.38
C ASP A 168 2.13 -24.30 56.65
N PRO A 169 2.32 -23.07 57.16
CA PRO A 169 3.63 -22.51 57.45
C PRO A 169 4.38 -23.27 58.56
N LYS A 170 3.73 -24.09 59.37
CA LYS A 170 4.44 -24.93 60.36
C LYS A 170 5.39 -25.94 59.69
N LEU A 171 5.16 -26.27 58.42
CA LEU A 171 6.01 -27.16 57.64
C LEU A 171 7.33 -26.50 57.21
N LEU A 172 7.49 -25.19 57.39
CA LEU A 172 8.75 -24.49 57.08
C LEU A 172 9.95 -25.06 57.84
N GLY A 173 9.73 -25.61 59.04
CA GLY A 173 10.74 -26.28 59.85
C GLY A 173 11.06 -27.73 59.44
N ALA A 174 10.23 -28.36 58.60
CA ALA A 174 10.37 -29.74 58.13
C ALA A 174 10.65 -29.76 56.64
N GLU A 175 11.93 -29.59 56.26
CA GLU A 175 12.34 -29.37 54.87
C GLU A 175 11.90 -30.48 53.90
N LEU A 176 12.04 -31.74 54.30
CA LEU A 176 11.65 -32.90 53.48
C LEU A 176 10.14 -32.92 53.19
N GLU A 177 9.31 -32.60 54.19
CA GLU A 177 7.86 -32.55 54.05
C GLU A 177 7.43 -31.37 53.18
N SER A 178 8.04 -30.20 53.38
CA SER A 178 7.78 -29.01 52.56
C SER A 178 8.13 -29.26 51.08
N GLN A 179 9.26 -29.91 50.79
CA GLN A 179 9.64 -30.25 49.41
C GLN A 179 8.65 -31.24 48.78
N ALA A 180 8.22 -32.26 49.52
CA ALA A 180 7.22 -33.20 49.05
C ALA A 180 5.87 -32.53 48.74
N HIS A 181 5.46 -31.56 49.57
CA HIS A 181 4.22 -30.82 49.35
C HIS A 181 4.30 -29.95 48.10
N VAL A 182 5.39 -29.19 47.93
CA VAL A 182 5.64 -28.35 46.75
C VAL A 182 5.67 -29.20 45.48
N ALA A 183 6.37 -30.33 45.49
CA ALA A 183 6.43 -31.24 44.35
C ALA A 183 5.04 -31.76 43.95
N SER A 184 4.18 -32.12 44.92
CA SER A 184 2.81 -32.54 44.60
C SER A 184 1.98 -31.43 43.96
N PHE A 185 2.19 -30.17 44.35
CA PHE A 185 1.48 -29.02 43.76
C PHE A 185 1.91 -28.84 42.31
N ILE A 186 3.22 -28.97 42.03
CA ILE A 186 3.77 -28.92 40.68
C ILE A 186 3.18 -30.03 39.81
N THR A 187 3.14 -31.27 40.30
CA THR A 187 2.55 -32.40 39.58
C THR A 187 1.08 -32.13 39.23
N MET A 188 0.32 -31.52 40.14
CA MET A 188 -1.08 -31.14 39.85
C MET A 188 -1.16 -30.04 38.77
N LEU A 189 -0.30 -29.01 38.82
CA LEU A 189 -0.25 -27.95 37.80
C LEU A 189 0.10 -28.48 36.40
N GLU A 190 1.05 -29.40 36.30
CA GLU A 190 1.46 -30.03 35.05
C GLU A 190 0.34 -30.81 34.39
N ARG A 191 -0.53 -31.42 35.21
CA ARG A 191 -1.67 -32.18 34.73
C ARG A 191 -2.80 -31.30 34.22
N LEU A 192 -3.06 -30.17 34.88
CA LEU A 192 -4.07 -29.20 34.46
C LEU A 192 -3.77 -28.57 33.11
N ALA A 193 -2.49 -28.29 32.85
CA ALA A 193 -2.04 -27.79 31.58
C ALA A 193 -0.55 -28.11 31.37
N PRO A 194 -0.14 -28.53 30.15
CA PRO A 194 1.27 -28.76 29.83
C PRO A 194 2.12 -27.53 30.17
N LEU A 195 3.33 -27.73 30.70
CA LEU A 195 4.25 -26.65 31.14
C LEU A 195 4.48 -25.55 30.09
N SER A 196 4.39 -25.89 28.80
CA SER A 196 4.55 -24.96 27.67
C SER A 196 3.34 -24.09 27.37
N SER A 197 2.22 -24.27 28.08
CA SER A 197 0.95 -23.58 27.85
C SER A 197 0.54 -22.70 29.03
N GLN A 198 -0.15 -21.60 28.73
CA GLN A 198 -0.74 -20.72 29.74
C GLN A 198 -1.78 -21.48 30.58
N MET A 199 -1.85 -21.17 31.87
CA MET A 199 -2.84 -21.81 32.75
C MET A 199 -4.25 -21.28 32.39
N PRO A 200 -5.21 -22.17 32.11
CA PRO A 200 -6.55 -21.77 31.65
C PRO A 200 -7.49 -21.35 32.80
N ILE A 201 -7.11 -21.66 34.05
CA ILE A 201 -7.92 -21.44 35.25
C ILE A 201 -7.16 -20.55 36.25
N PRO A 202 -7.87 -19.75 37.07
CA PRO A 202 -7.26 -19.01 38.16
C PRO A 202 -6.71 -19.96 39.23
N VAL A 203 -5.58 -19.58 39.80
CA VAL A 203 -4.89 -20.33 40.86
C VAL A 203 -4.68 -19.42 42.07
N ALA A 204 -5.00 -19.91 43.26
CA ALA A 204 -4.68 -19.23 44.51
C ALA A 204 -3.72 -20.09 45.33
N LEU A 205 -2.69 -19.48 45.89
CA LEU A 205 -1.91 -20.08 46.98
C LEU A 205 -2.42 -19.51 48.30
N VAL A 206 -2.87 -20.37 49.19
CA VAL A 206 -3.46 -20.01 50.47
C VAL A 206 -2.56 -20.50 51.58
N ILE A 207 -1.84 -19.56 52.18
CA ILE A 207 -1.05 -19.78 53.39
C ILE A 207 -2.02 -19.71 54.57
N THR A 208 -2.34 -20.89 55.10
CA THR A 208 -3.21 -21.02 56.28
C THR A 208 -2.44 -20.77 57.55
N LYS A 209 -3.15 -20.58 58.68
CA LYS A 209 -2.53 -20.40 60.01
C LYS A 209 -1.52 -19.25 60.05
N ALA A 210 -1.76 -18.17 59.31
CA ALA A 210 -0.85 -17.03 59.21
C ALA A 210 -0.63 -16.32 60.56
N ASP A 211 -1.50 -16.54 61.56
CA ASP A 211 -1.33 -16.10 62.95
C ASP A 211 -0.06 -16.61 63.63
N VAL A 212 0.54 -17.70 63.14
CA VAL A 212 1.82 -18.21 63.67
C VAL A 212 3.04 -17.54 63.03
N LEU A 213 2.85 -16.70 62.01
CA LEU A 213 3.93 -16.04 61.29
C LEU A 213 4.32 -14.72 61.99
N PRO A 214 5.61 -14.49 62.26
CA PRO A 214 6.09 -13.20 62.76
C PRO A 214 5.67 -12.04 61.85
N GLY A 215 5.21 -10.95 62.46
CA GLY A 215 4.77 -9.73 61.77
C GLY A 215 3.39 -9.78 61.09
N PHE A 216 2.65 -10.90 61.14
CA PHE A 216 1.25 -10.94 60.68
C PHE A 216 0.31 -10.33 61.74
N THR A 217 -0.46 -9.32 61.35
CA THR A 217 -1.19 -8.43 62.27
C THR A 217 -2.66 -8.21 61.91
N GLY A 218 -3.08 -8.47 60.66
CA GLY A 218 -4.49 -8.26 60.29
C GLY A 218 -4.81 -8.34 58.80
N GLU A 219 -6.03 -7.92 58.44
CA GLU A 219 -6.62 -8.06 57.09
C GLU A 219 -5.82 -7.35 55.98
N SER A 220 -5.10 -6.28 56.33
CA SER A 220 -4.28 -5.53 55.37
C SER A 220 -3.15 -6.36 54.75
N GLN A 221 -2.76 -7.47 55.40
CA GLN A 221 -1.72 -8.41 54.99
C GLN A 221 -2.29 -9.70 54.36
N THR A 222 -3.61 -9.82 54.22
CA THR A 222 -4.25 -11.03 53.69
C THR A 222 -3.96 -11.25 52.23
N VAL A 223 -3.90 -10.20 51.42
CA VAL A 223 -3.64 -10.29 49.98
C VAL A 223 -2.20 -9.85 49.74
N LEU A 224 -1.38 -10.72 49.14
CA LEU A 224 0.04 -10.40 48.91
C LEU A 224 0.21 -9.28 47.88
N VAL A 225 -0.47 -9.37 46.75
CA VAL A 225 -0.36 -8.40 45.65
C VAL A 225 -1.74 -7.79 45.40
N ARG A 226 -1.90 -6.47 45.51
CA ARG A 226 -3.21 -5.86 45.25
C ARG A 226 -3.53 -5.82 43.75
N PRO A 227 -4.81 -5.64 43.37
CA PRO A 227 -5.19 -5.46 41.97
C PRO A 227 -4.41 -4.36 41.24
N GLU A 228 -4.01 -3.30 41.96
CA GLU A 228 -3.20 -2.19 41.44
C GLU A 228 -1.77 -2.60 41.06
N ASP A 229 -1.26 -3.65 41.71
CA ASP A 229 0.11 -4.15 41.58
C ASP A 229 0.19 -5.43 40.72
N GLU A 230 -0.86 -5.76 39.96
CA GLU A 230 -0.94 -6.99 39.14
C GLU A 230 0.21 -7.14 38.13
N GLN A 231 0.89 -6.04 37.78
CA GLN A 231 2.10 -6.04 36.95
C GLN A 231 3.26 -6.87 37.51
N PHE A 232 3.25 -7.20 38.80
CA PHE A 232 4.30 -8.04 39.41
C PHE A 232 4.27 -9.49 38.89
N PHE A 233 3.12 -9.97 38.40
CA PHE A 233 2.95 -11.35 37.97
C PHE A 233 3.46 -11.66 36.55
N SER A 234 3.95 -10.68 35.78
CA SER A 234 4.42 -10.89 34.40
C SER A 234 5.92 -11.14 34.24
N GLU A 235 6.68 -11.31 35.33
CA GLU A 235 8.15 -11.28 35.32
C GLU A 235 8.78 -12.60 35.83
N GLU A 236 10.11 -12.68 35.81
CA GLU A 236 10.80 -13.82 36.42
C GLU A 236 10.58 -13.86 37.93
N PHE A 237 10.60 -15.07 38.52
CA PHE A 237 10.35 -15.25 39.96
C PHE A 237 11.22 -14.34 40.84
N GLU A 238 12.49 -14.16 40.49
CA GLU A 238 13.40 -13.31 41.29
C GLU A 238 12.98 -11.83 41.25
N VAL A 239 12.49 -11.35 40.11
CA VAL A 239 11.99 -9.97 39.97
C VAL A 239 10.65 -9.81 40.68
N PHE A 240 9.77 -10.80 40.57
CA PHE A 240 8.52 -10.85 41.35
C PHE A 240 8.81 -10.80 42.85
N LEU A 241 9.75 -11.61 43.34
CA LEU A 241 10.15 -11.64 44.75
C LEU A 241 10.69 -10.28 45.20
N ASP A 242 11.59 -9.68 44.42
CA ASP A 242 12.20 -8.39 44.74
C ASP A 242 11.16 -7.26 44.81
N LYS A 243 10.26 -7.18 43.82
CA LYS A 243 9.18 -6.17 43.80
C LYS A 243 8.19 -6.33 44.95
N VAL A 244 7.81 -7.57 45.26
CA VAL A 244 6.91 -7.87 46.38
C VAL A 244 7.55 -7.43 47.69
N LEU A 245 8.81 -7.82 47.95
CA LEU A 245 9.52 -7.47 49.18
C LEU A 245 9.84 -5.98 49.28
N SER A 246 10.09 -5.31 48.15
CA SER A 246 10.35 -3.87 48.07
C SER A 246 9.07 -3.02 48.15
N SER A 247 7.88 -3.64 48.10
CA SER A 247 6.63 -2.90 48.23
C SER A 247 6.52 -2.26 49.62
N ASN A 248 6.10 -1.00 49.69
CA ASN A 248 6.00 -0.26 50.95
C ASN A 248 5.19 -0.99 52.04
N LYS A 249 4.20 -1.80 51.64
CA LYS A 249 3.40 -2.60 52.60
C LYS A 249 4.20 -3.69 53.29
N ILE A 250 5.09 -4.35 52.56
CA ILE A 250 5.86 -5.48 53.10
C ILE A 250 7.13 -4.95 53.73
N ALA A 251 7.84 -4.04 53.06
CA ALA A 251 9.08 -3.43 53.55
C ALA A 251 8.90 -2.63 54.86
N SER A 252 7.71 -2.09 55.13
CA SER A 252 7.43 -1.33 56.36
C SER A 252 7.54 -2.14 57.67
N ASN A 253 7.49 -3.48 57.60
CA ASN A 253 7.63 -4.36 58.75
C ASN A 253 8.65 -5.46 58.43
N SER A 254 9.83 -5.38 59.04
CA SER A 254 10.95 -6.29 58.80
C SER A 254 10.65 -7.75 59.16
N GLU A 255 9.88 -7.99 60.23
CA GLU A 255 9.46 -9.34 60.62
C GLU A 255 8.49 -9.94 59.61
N TRP A 256 7.51 -9.15 59.16
CA TRP A 256 6.56 -9.57 58.14
C TRP A 256 7.25 -9.84 56.80
N ALA A 257 8.16 -8.95 56.38
CA ALA A 257 8.97 -9.15 55.19
C ALA A 257 9.81 -10.44 55.28
N GLY A 258 10.36 -10.75 56.44
CA GLY A 258 11.09 -12.00 56.71
C GLY A 258 10.21 -13.25 56.58
N SER A 259 9.01 -13.22 57.14
CA SER A 259 8.02 -14.31 57.02
C SER A 259 7.59 -14.54 55.58
N VAL A 260 7.23 -13.47 54.87
CA VAL A 260 6.86 -13.51 53.44
C VAL A 260 8.01 -14.07 52.61
N ARG A 261 9.23 -13.56 52.79
CA ARG A 261 10.43 -14.03 52.08
C ARG A 261 10.65 -15.52 52.27
N THR A 262 10.60 -15.99 53.52
CA THR A 262 10.82 -17.40 53.86
C THR A 262 9.84 -18.31 53.13
N ILE A 263 8.55 -17.94 53.12
CA ILE A 263 7.50 -18.69 52.44
C ILE A 263 7.68 -18.68 50.92
N LEU A 264 7.89 -17.52 50.31
CA LEU A 264 8.04 -17.41 48.86
C LEU A 264 9.28 -18.16 48.37
N VAL A 265 10.38 -18.15 49.12
CA VAL A 265 11.59 -18.93 48.82
C VAL A 265 11.33 -20.43 48.93
N LYS A 266 10.64 -20.90 49.97
CA LYS A 266 10.28 -22.33 50.10
C LYS A 266 9.29 -22.79 49.03
N MET A 267 8.45 -21.87 48.53
CA MET A 267 7.51 -22.11 47.43
C MET A 267 8.09 -21.77 46.05
N LYS A 268 9.39 -21.47 45.93
CA LYS A 268 10.04 -20.97 44.71
C LYS A 268 9.72 -21.80 43.46
N GLU A 269 9.89 -23.11 43.51
CA GLU A 269 9.69 -23.97 42.34
C GLU A 269 8.22 -23.96 41.86
N PHE A 270 7.26 -23.93 42.78
CA PHE A 270 5.84 -23.80 42.46
C PHE A 270 5.52 -22.41 41.87
N LEU A 271 6.00 -21.35 42.50
CA LEU A 271 5.73 -19.97 42.07
C LEU A 271 6.38 -19.65 40.73
N LYS A 272 7.60 -20.13 40.47
CA LYS A 272 8.30 -19.98 39.19
C LYS A 272 7.49 -20.52 38.01
N ILE A 273 6.78 -21.64 38.22
CA ILE A 273 5.91 -22.22 37.20
C ILE A 273 4.66 -21.36 36.99
N ILE A 274 4.02 -20.88 38.05
CA ILE A 274 2.75 -20.16 37.92
C ILE A 274 2.94 -18.73 37.40
N VAL A 275 3.88 -17.96 37.96
CA VAL A 275 4.10 -16.54 37.61
C VAL A 275 4.36 -16.40 36.11
N ARG A 276 5.12 -17.32 35.51
CA ARG A 276 5.37 -17.32 34.05
C ARG A 276 4.16 -17.71 33.19
N ARG A 277 3.15 -18.38 33.77
CA ARG A 277 2.08 -19.06 33.01
C ARG A 277 0.71 -18.41 33.15
N THR A 278 0.50 -17.52 34.13
CA THR A 278 -0.79 -16.85 34.31
C THR A 278 -0.68 -15.57 35.12
N LEU A 279 -1.45 -14.56 34.71
CA LEU A 279 -1.71 -13.34 35.50
C LEU A 279 -2.91 -13.51 36.45
N ASN A 280 -3.66 -14.60 36.32
CA ASN A 280 -4.76 -14.96 37.23
C ASN A 280 -4.22 -15.79 38.39
N PHE A 281 -3.25 -15.24 39.12
CA PHE A 281 -2.65 -15.86 40.29
C PHE A 281 -2.66 -14.91 41.47
N GLN A 282 -2.84 -15.43 42.69
CA GLN A 282 -2.75 -14.65 43.91
C GLN A 282 -2.24 -15.51 45.07
N VAL A 283 -1.51 -14.87 46.00
CA VAL A 283 -1.13 -15.48 47.27
C VAL A 283 -1.91 -14.81 48.40
N PHE A 284 -2.50 -15.63 49.26
CA PHE A 284 -3.28 -15.18 50.40
C PHE A 284 -2.69 -15.68 51.71
N PHE A 285 -2.74 -14.84 52.74
CA PHE A 285 -2.39 -15.18 54.11
C PHE A 285 -3.63 -15.06 54.98
N LEU A 286 -4.04 -16.15 55.61
CA LEU A 286 -5.26 -16.15 56.42
C LEU A 286 -5.05 -16.83 57.75
N SER A 287 -5.85 -16.39 58.73
CA SER A 287 -5.99 -17.06 60.01
C SER A 287 -7.46 -17.40 60.24
N CYS A 288 -7.78 -18.68 60.38
CA CYS A 288 -9.14 -19.11 60.69
C CYS A 288 -9.55 -18.83 62.13
N THR A 289 -8.58 -18.63 63.02
CA THR A 289 -8.80 -18.40 64.45
C THR A 289 -8.60 -16.95 64.85
N GLY A 290 -7.76 -16.21 64.12
CA GLY A 290 -7.37 -14.83 64.44
C GLY A 290 -6.29 -14.70 65.50
N GLN A 291 -6.03 -15.78 66.22
CA GLN A 291 -5.05 -15.88 67.29
C GLN A 291 -4.41 -17.26 67.26
N SER A 292 -3.13 -17.31 67.68
CA SER A 292 -2.40 -18.56 67.83
C SER A 292 -3.14 -19.52 68.77
N PRO A 293 -3.42 -20.76 68.35
CA PRO A 293 -4.16 -21.71 69.16
C PRO A 293 -3.35 -22.18 70.38
N GLU A 294 -4.05 -22.46 71.47
CA GLU A 294 -3.45 -22.90 72.74
C GLU A 294 -3.01 -24.37 72.63
N LYS A 295 -1.77 -24.68 73.03
CA LYS A 295 -1.29 -26.07 73.04
C LYS A 295 -1.75 -26.74 74.34
N VAL A 296 -2.61 -27.75 74.23
CA VAL A 296 -3.24 -28.43 75.38
C VAL A 296 -2.55 -29.75 75.72
N GLY A 297 -1.81 -30.35 74.78
CA GLY A 297 -1.04 -31.57 75.05
C GLY A 297 -0.22 -32.07 73.86
N THR A 298 0.37 -33.25 74.03
CA THR A 298 1.06 -34.02 72.97
C THR A 298 0.60 -35.47 73.05
N ASP A 299 0.08 -36.00 71.95
CA ASP A 299 -0.33 -37.40 71.85
C ASP A 299 0.37 -38.04 70.64
N VAL A 300 1.03 -39.18 70.84
CA VAL A 300 1.88 -39.94 69.89
C VAL A 300 2.45 -39.10 68.73
N GLY A 301 3.39 -38.20 69.04
CA GLY A 301 4.10 -37.39 68.03
C GLY A 301 3.31 -36.22 67.42
N ARG A 302 2.09 -35.92 67.89
CA ARG A 302 1.28 -34.78 67.45
C ARG A 302 0.97 -33.83 68.62
N SER A 303 1.18 -32.53 68.41
CA SER A 303 0.74 -31.51 69.38
C SER A 303 -0.77 -31.30 69.23
N ILE A 304 -1.52 -31.50 70.33
CA ILE A 304 -2.95 -31.24 70.41
C ILE A 304 -3.14 -29.76 70.71
N TYR A 305 -3.88 -29.08 69.84
CA TYR A 305 -4.20 -27.67 69.97
C TYR A 305 -5.69 -27.48 70.21
N LYS A 306 -6.02 -26.48 71.01
CA LYS A 306 -7.39 -26.04 71.26
C LYS A 306 -7.65 -24.71 70.55
N PRO A 307 -8.80 -24.53 69.90
CA PRO A 307 -9.17 -23.24 69.33
C PRO A 307 -9.25 -22.16 70.43
N PRO A 308 -8.94 -20.89 70.13
CA PRO A 308 -9.13 -19.79 71.07
C PRO A 308 -10.58 -19.66 71.53
N ARG A 309 -10.79 -19.14 72.75
CA ARG A 309 -12.15 -18.93 73.32
C ARG A 309 -13.01 -17.97 72.48
N ILE A 310 -12.37 -17.01 71.80
CA ILE A 310 -13.02 -16.06 70.89
C ILE A 310 -12.30 -16.16 69.55
N LEU A 311 -13.04 -16.59 68.52
CA LEU A 311 -12.51 -16.62 67.15
C LEU A 311 -12.67 -15.24 66.51
N ARG A 312 -11.58 -14.75 65.91
CA ARG A 312 -11.56 -13.50 65.14
C ARG A 312 -10.90 -13.76 63.79
N PRO A 313 -11.52 -14.54 62.90
CA PRO A 313 -10.91 -14.91 61.64
C PRO A 313 -10.44 -13.68 60.86
N VAL A 314 -9.28 -13.79 60.21
CA VAL A 314 -8.66 -12.71 59.44
C VAL A 314 -8.52 -13.15 58.00
N GLY A 315 -9.11 -12.38 57.08
CA GLY A 315 -8.88 -12.55 55.64
C GLY A 315 -9.55 -13.76 55.00
N LEU A 316 -10.56 -14.33 55.65
CA LEU A 316 -11.08 -15.66 55.31
C LEU A 316 -11.88 -15.67 54.00
N GLN A 317 -12.59 -14.58 53.71
CA GLN A 317 -13.43 -14.42 52.53
C GLN A 317 -12.63 -14.11 51.26
N GLU A 318 -11.51 -13.39 51.38
CA GLU A 318 -10.73 -12.86 50.25
C GLU A 318 -10.31 -13.93 49.22
N PRO A 319 -9.73 -15.09 49.61
CA PRO A 319 -9.32 -16.10 48.65
C PRO A 319 -10.48 -16.65 47.82
N PHE A 320 -11.62 -16.91 48.47
CA PHE A 320 -12.77 -17.52 47.82
C PHE A 320 -13.53 -16.51 46.95
N TYR A 321 -13.68 -15.28 47.45
CA TYR A 321 -14.25 -14.16 46.71
C TYR A 321 -13.45 -13.87 45.43
N TRP A 322 -12.13 -13.71 45.54
CA TRP A 322 -11.25 -13.51 44.39
C TRP A 322 -11.32 -14.66 43.40
N MET A 323 -11.36 -15.91 43.90
CA MET A 323 -11.44 -17.09 43.05
C MET A 323 -12.71 -17.07 42.21
N LEU A 324 -13.89 -16.86 42.83
CA LEU A 324 -15.16 -16.82 42.10
C LEU A 324 -15.23 -15.68 41.09
N LYS A 325 -14.80 -14.46 41.46
CA LYS A 325 -14.70 -13.33 40.53
C LYS A 325 -13.78 -13.62 39.35
N SER A 326 -12.63 -14.25 39.60
CA SER A 326 -11.67 -14.62 38.56
C SER A 326 -12.25 -15.67 37.61
N VAL A 327 -12.99 -16.65 38.13
CA VAL A 327 -13.70 -17.65 37.31
C VAL A 327 -14.74 -16.99 36.41
N MET A 328 -15.54 -16.08 36.95
CA MET A 328 -16.55 -15.35 36.17
C MET A 328 -15.91 -14.48 35.10
N ARG A 329 -14.84 -13.75 35.43
CA ARG A 329 -14.05 -12.95 34.49
C ARG A 329 -13.55 -13.81 33.32
N ASN A 330 -12.97 -14.98 33.61
CA ASN A 330 -12.50 -15.91 32.58
C ASN A 330 -13.65 -16.47 31.73
N ARG A 331 -14.82 -16.76 32.31
CA ARG A 331 -16.02 -17.16 31.56
C ARG A 331 -16.52 -16.06 30.64
N ALA A 332 -16.54 -14.80 31.09
CA ALA A 332 -16.92 -13.65 30.28
C ALA A 332 -15.95 -13.46 29.09
N ILE A 333 -14.64 -13.45 29.35
CA ILE A 333 -13.61 -13.34 28.30
C ILE A 333 -13.75 -14.47 27.27
N THR A 334 -14.01 -15.70 27.73
CA THR A 334 -14.20 -16.85 26.84
C THR A 334 -15.43 -16.69 25.96
N ARG A 335 -16.54 -16.14 26.48
CA ARG A 335 -17.74 -15.81 25.70
C ARG A 335 -17.44 -14.76 24.63
N VAL A 336 -16.75 -13.68 25.00
CA VAL A 336 -16.33 -12.62 24.05
C VAL A 336 -15.46 -13.20 22.95
N ARG A 337 -14.43 -14.00 23.28
CA ARG A 337 -13.56 -14.64 22.28
C ARG A 337 -14.34 -15.54 21.31
N LYS A 338 -15.35 -16.29 21.78
CA LYS A 338 -16.23 -17.09 20.92
C LYS A 338 -17.03 -16.20 19.97
N PHE A 339 -17.60 -15.11 20.48
CA PHE A 339 -18.33 -14.14 19.68
C PHE A 339 -17.44 -13.48 18.63
N THR A 340 -16.23 -13.04 18.98
CA THR A 340 -15.27 -12.49 18.02
C THR A 340 -14.94 -13.48 16.91
N ARG A 341 -14.69 -14.75 17.23
CA ARG A 341 -14.46 -15.79 16.21
C ARG A 341 -15.67 -15.99 15.29
N PHE A 342 -16.87 -15.92 15.84
CA PHE A 342 -18.10 -15.98 15.05
C PHE A 342 -18.18 -14.79 14.08
N VAL A 343 -17.99 -13.57 14.56
CA VAL A 343 -17.98 -12.35 13.72
C VAL A 343 -16.93 -12.46 12.62
N VAL A 344 -15.70 -12.85 12.95
CA VAL A 344 -14.62 -13.04 11.95
C VAL A 344 -15.04 -14.06 10.89
N THR A 345 -15.65 -15.17 11.29
CA THR A 345 -16.10 -16.21 10.35
C THR A 345 -17.20 -15.69 9.42
N VAL A 346 -18.17 -14.93 9.95
CA VAL A 346 -19.24 -14.30 9.17
C VAL A 346 -18.66 -13.26 8.20
N SER A 347 -17.71 -12.44 8.63
CA SER A 347 -17.04 -11.45 7.78
C SER A 347 -16.29 -12.11 6.62
N ILE A 348 -15.55 -13.19 6.88
CA ILE A 348 -14.86 -13.95 5.82
C ILE A 348 -15.88 -14.53 4.83
N LEU A 349 -16.97 -15.12 5.33
CA LEU A 349 -18.02 -15.67 4.48
C LEU A 349 -18.65 -14.58 3.60
N TRP A 350 -18.87 -13.39 4.17
CA TRP A 350 -19.41 -12.24 3.45
C TRP A 350 -18.46 -11.75 2.35
N ILE A 351 -17.18 -11.59 2.65
CA ILE A 351 -16.15 -11.22 1.66
C ILE A 351 -16.15 -12.23 0.51
N VAL A 352 -16.11 -13.53 0.80
CA VAL A 352 -16.14 -14.57 -0.24
C VAL A 352 -17.41 -14.48 -1.09
N LEU A 353 -18.56 -14.29 -0.46
CA LEU A 353 -19.86 -14.22 -1.14
C LEU A 353 -19.95 -12.99 -2.07
N TYR A 354 -19.36 -11.86 -1.70
CA TYR A 354 -19.29 -10.67 -2.56
C TYR A 354 -18.19 -10.74 -3.62
N SER A 355 -17.06 -11.40 -3.33
CA SER A 355 -15.95 -11.50 -4.27
C SER A 355 -16.22 -12.49 -5.41
N ILE A 356 -16.95 -13.59 -5.17
CA ILE A 356 -17.21 -14.61 -6.20
C ILE A 356 -17.93 -14.03 -7.44
N PRO A 357 -19.03 -13.26 -7.32
CA PRO A 357 -19.68 -12.66 -8.47
C PRO A 357 -18.80 -11.65 -9.21
N ASN A 358 -18.01 -10.86 -8.48
CA ASN A 358 -17.04 -9.92 -9.06
C ASN A 358 -15.97 -10.67 -9.86
N LEU A 359 -15.37 -11.71 -9.28
CA LEU A 359 -14.37 -12.53 -9.96
C LEU A 359 -14.96 -13.19 -11.21
N TYR A 360 -16.16 -13.77 -11.10
CA TYR A 360 -16.83 -14.38 -12.24
C TYR A 360 -17.14 -13.37 -13.35
N HIS A 361 -17.57 -12.16 -12.99
CA HIS A 361 -17.86 -11.09 -13.94
C HIS A 361 -16.62 -10.60 -14.68
N PHE A 362 -15.59 -10.18 -13.93
CA PHE A 362 -14.39 -9.55 -14.51
C PHE A 362 -13.41 -10.54 -15.13
N GLN A 363 -13.33 -11.78 -14.64
CA GLN A 363 -12.37 -12.76 -15.17
C GLN A 363 -12.95 -13.62 -16.30
N PHE A 364 -14.28 -13.81 -16.33
CA PHE A 364 -14.92 -14.71 -17.30
C PHE A 364 -15.95 -14.02 -18.18
N LEU A 365 -17.01 -13.44 -17.62
CA LEU A 365 -18.12 -12.92 -18.44
C LEU A 365 -17.71 -11.76 -19.35
N LEU A 366 -17.04 -10.75 -18.80
CA LEU A 366 -16.63 -9.57 -19.57
C LEU A 366 -15.54 -9.92 -20.60
N PRO A 367 -14.41 -10.57 -20.24
CA PRO A 367 -13.36 -10.88 -21.21
C PRO A 367 -13.81 -11.83 -22.32
N GLN A 368 -14.70 -12.78 -22.05
CA GLN A 368 -15.24 -13.64 -23.12
C GLN A 368 -16.10 -12.88 -24.14
N THR A 369 -16.66 -11.74 -23.73
CA THR A 369 -17.48 -10.90 -24.59
C THR A 369 -16.58 -9.98 -25.42
N THR A 370 -15.66 -9.26 -24.77
CA THR A 370 -14.74 -8.32 -25.44
C THR A 370 -13.76 -9.04 -26.35
N LYS A 371 -13.20 -10.19 -25.96
CA LYS A 371 -12.25 -10.94 -26.81
C LYS A 371 -12.79 -11.28 -28.19
N VAL A 372 -14.10 -11.47 -28.34
CA VAL A 372 -14.69 -11.77 -29.66
C VAL A 372 -14.67 -10.53 -30.54
N GLU A 373 -14.98 -9.36 -29.98
CA GLU A 373 -14.87 -8.08 -30.66
C GLU A 373 -13.41 -7.74 -30.93
N ASP A 374 -12.53 -7.82 -29.92
CA ASP A 374 -11.10 -7.54 -30.04
C ASP A 374 -10.44 -8.38 -31.15
N ASN A 375 -10.70 -9.69 -31.18
CA ASN A 375 -10.14 -10.58 -32.21
C ASN A 375 -10.64 -10.25 -33.62
N ILE A 376 -11.90 -9.81 -33.77
CA ILE A 376 -12.44 -9.42 -35.07
C ILE A 376 -11.85 -8.07 -35.48
N LEU A 377 -11.78 -7.11 -34.56
CA LEU A 377 -11.22 -5.79 -34.81
C LEU A 377 -9.72 -5.82 -35.09
N GLU A 378 -8.96 -6.74 -34.47
CA GLU A 378 -7.53 -6.93 -34.76
C GLU A 378 -7.29 -7.27 -36.25
N GLY A 379 -8.18 -8.06 -36.86
CA GLY A 379 -8.16 -8.34 -38.30
C GLY A 379 -8.48 -7.12 -39.18
N HIS A 380 -9.02 -6.06 -38.59
CA HIS A 380 -9.46 -4.82 -39.25
C HIS A 380 -8.75 -3.57 -38.71
N SER A 381 -7.54 -3.72 -38.15
CA SER A 381 -6.73 -2.62 -37.58
C SER A 381 -7.45 -1.78 -36.51
N GLY A 382 -8.38 -2.39 -35.77
CA GLY A 382 -9.16 -1.72 -34.72
C GLY A 382 -10.44 -1.03 -35.20
N GLN A 383 -10.77 -1.08 -36.50
CA GLN A 383 -11.85 -0.27 -37.07
C GLN A 383 -13.17 -1.03 -37.19
N TYR A 384 -14.17 -0.60 -36.40
CA TYR A 384 -15.49 -1.24 -36.38
C TYR A 384 -16.29 -1.06 -37.68
N LEU A 385 -15.97 -0.03 -38.48
CA LEU A 385 -16.63 0.26 -39.77
C LEU A 385 -16.25 -0.75 -40.87
N SER A 386 -15.13 -1.44 -40.72
CA SER A 386 -14.62 -2.41 -41.70
C SER A 386 -15.15 -3.84 -41.46
N VAL A 387 -15.92 -4.05 -40.38
CA VAL A 387 -16.41 -5.38 -39.98
C VAL A 387 -17.45 -5.90 -40.97
N THR A 388 -17.24 -7.12 -41.45
CA THR A 388 -18.08 -7.73 -42.47
C THR A 388 -19.48 -8.09 -41.96
N ASP A 389 -20.44 -8.23 -42.87
CA ASP A 389 -21.82 -8.63 -42.54
C ASP A 389 -21.92 -10.03 -41.91
N LYS A 390 -20.90 -10.88 -42.08
CA LYS A 390 -20.81 -12.21 -41.45
C LYS A 390 -20.27 -12.15 -40.02
N GLU A 391 -19.39 -11.20 -39.72
CA GLU A 391 -18.72 -11.05 -38.42
C GLU A 391 -19.58 -10.25 -37.43
N ARG A 392 -20.30 -9.25 -37.92
CA ARG A 392 -21.14 -8.36 -37.11
C ARG A 392 -22.21 -9.08 -36.27
N PRO A 393 -22.96 -10.08 -36.78
CA PRO A 393 -23.90 -10.86 -35.96
C PRO A 393 -23.23 -11.61 -34.79
N LEU A 394 -21.95 -11.99 -34.93
CA LEU A 394 -21.21 -12.68 -33.86
C LEU A 394 -20.96 -11.73 -32.69
N ILE A 395 -20.51 -10.51 -32.96
CA ILE A 395 -20.31 -9.46 -31.95
C ILE A 395 -21.64 -9.13 -31.25
N ILE A 396 -22.68 -8.84 -32.03
CA ILE A 396 -24.05 -8.55 -31.53
C ILE A 396 -24.52 -9.66 -30.58
N SER A 397 -24.40 -10.92 -31.00
CA SER A 397 -24.89 -12.05 -30.21
C SER A 397 -24.20 -12.20 -28.85
N LYS A 398 -22.92 -11.84 -28.76
CA LYS A 398 -22.11 -11.94 -27.54
C LYS A 398 -22.49 -10.82 -26.57
N PHE A 399 -22.57 -9.59 -27.04
CA PHE A 399 -22.99 -8.45 -26.23
C PHE A 399 -24.45 -8.55 -25.78
N ASP A 400 -25.35 -9.06 -26.62
CA ASP A 400 -26.74 -9.36 -26.24
C ASP A 400 -26.85 -10.48 -25.20
N ARG A 401 -25.97 -11.48 -25.24
CA ARG A 401 -25.93 -12.55 -24.23
C ARG A 401 -25.39 -12.02 -22.91
N TYR A 402 -24.33 -11.21 -22.95
CA TYR A 402 -23.75 -10.56 -21.77
C TYR A 402 -24.73 -9.60 -21.10
N SER A 403 -25.40 -8.74 -21.87
CA SER A 403 -26.35 -7.75 -21.32
C SER A 403 -27.58 -8.40 -20.66
N ARG A 404 -27.95 -9.61 -21.09
CA ARG A 404 -29.04 -10.43 -20.54
C ARG A 404 -28.59 -11.39 -19.43
N ALA A 405 -27.30 -11.52 -19.17
CA ALA A 405 -26.80 -12.39 -18.12
C ALA A 405 -27.30 -11.93 -16.75
N LEU A 406 -27.89 -12.84 -15.97
CA LEU A 406 -28.50 -12.53 -14.68
C LEU A 406 -27.52 -11.83 -13.71
N THR A 407 -26.27 -12.30 -13.68
CA THR A 407 -25.18 -11.69 -12.89
C THR A 407 -24.97 -10.23 -13.27
N VAL A 408 -24.93 -9.91 -14.57
CA VAL A 408 -24.72 -8.54 -15.06
C VAL A 408 -25.93 -7.68 -14.73
N LYS A 409 -27.14 -8.15 -15.01
CA LYS A 409 -28.37 -7.39 -14.79
C LYS A 409 -28.60 -7.05 -13.31
N TRP A 410 -28.29 -7.98 -12.40
CA TRP A 410 -28.60 -7.83 -10.98
C TRP A 410 -27.45 -7.22 -10.17
N LEU A 411 -26.21 -7.62 -10.42
CA LEU A 411 -25.04 -7.18 -9.63
C LEU A 411 -24.22 -6.08 -10.32
N PHE A 412 -24.31 -5.94 -11.64
CA PHE A 412 -23.53 -4.99 -12.43
C PHE A 412 -24.42 -4.17 -13.37
N PRO A 413 -25.48 -3.51 -12.86
CA PRO A 413 -26.52 -2.91 -13.70
C PRO A 413 -26.01 -1.85 -14.68
N LYS A 414 -24.88 -1.19 -14.38
CA LYS A 414 -24.25 -0.20 -15.26
C LYS A 414 -23.67 -0.81 -16.55
N PHE A 415 -23.29 -2.08 -16.54
CA PHE A 415 -22.65 -2.75 -17.68
C PHE A 415 -23.66 -3.27 -18.72
N SER A 416 -24.90 -3.53 -18.32
CA SER A 416 -25.95 -4.01 -19.23
C SER A 416 -26.33 -2.96 -20.29
N PRO A 417 -26.57 -1.67 -19.96
CA PRO A 417 -26.80 -0.61 -20.94
C PRO A 417 -25.63 -0.43 -21.91
N VAL A 418 -24.39 -0.38 -21.40
CA VAL A 418 -23.19 -0.21 -22.24
C VAL A 418 -23.08 -1.33 -23.27
N ALA A 419 -23.27 -2.58 -22.85
CA ALA A 419 -23.26 -3.72 -23.76
C ALA A 419 -24.38 -3.66 -24.81
N ARG A 420 -25.56 -3.12 -24.46
CA ARG A 420 -26.63 -2.89 -25.43
C ARG A 420 -26.28 -1.80 -26.43
N THR A 421 -25.71 -0.69 -25.97
CA THR A 421 -25.25 0.41 -26.85
C THR A 421 -24.24 -0.12 -27.87
N ILE A 422 -23.25 -0.90 -27.44
CA ILE A 422 -22.28 -1.52 -28.35
C ILE A 422 -23.00 -2.43 -29.36
N SER A 423 -23.89 -3.30 -28.89
CA SER A 423 -24.67 -4.17 -29.78
C SER A 423 -25.55 -3.39 -30.76
N GLU A 424 -26.09 -2.24 -30.36
CA GLU A 424 -26.91 -1.36 -31.20
C GLU A 424 -26.06 -0.63 -32.23
N THR A 425 -24.85 -0.18 -31.89
CA THR A 425 -23.88 0.39 -32.85
C THR A 425 -23.60 -0.59 -33.98
N TYR A 426 -23.31 -1.85 -33.64
CA TYR A 426 -23.11 -2.89 -34.66
C TYR A 426 -24.40 -3.23 -35.41
N ARG A 427 -25.58 -3.24 -34.76
CA ARG A 427 -26.86 -3.56 -35.41
C ARG A 427 -27.32 -2.49 -36.39
N ASN A 428 -27.10 -1.22 -36.07
CA ASN A 428 -27.53 -0.07 -36.87
C ASN A 428 -26.46 0.40 -37.86
N PHE A 429 -25.29 -0.25 -37.90
CA PHE A 429 -24.27 0.03 -38.90
C PHE A 429 -24.81 -0.33 -40.29
N ASN A 430 -25.13 0.67 -41.10
CA ASN A 430 -25.62 0.51 -42.46
C ASN A 430 -24.59 1.10 -43.43
N ILE A 431 -23.92 0.24 -44.21
CA ILE A 431 -22.94 0.65 -45.22
C ILE A 431 -23.57 1.66 -46.20
N ARG A 432 -24.87 1.55 -46.46
CA ARG A 432 -25.60 2.50 -47.31
C ARG A 432 -25.63 3.92 -46.73
N ASP A 433 -25.86 4.05 -45.43
CA ASP A 433 -25.90 5.38 -44.78
C ASP A 433 -24.50 6.00 -44.72
N ALA A 434 -23.46 5.17 -44.56
CA ALA A 434 -22.07 5.61 -44.65
C ALA A 434 -21.70 6.09 -46.06
N ILE A 435 -22.17 5.37 -47.11
CA ILE A 435 -22.04 5.79 -48.51
C ILE A 435 -22.76 7.12 -48.75
N GLU A 436 -23.99 7.28 -48.26
CA GLU A 436 -24.77 8.51 -48.43
C GLU A 436 -24.13 9.72 -47.71
N LYS A 437 -23.54 9.52 -46.52
CA LYS A 437 -22.77 10.55 -45.82
C LYS A 437 -21.51 10.95 -46.58
N LEU A 438 -20.74 9.98 -47.07
CA LEU A 438 -19.55 10.26 -47.88
C LEU A 438 -19.94 10.97 -49.18
N ASP A 439 -21.01 10.55 -49.86
CA ASP A 439 -21.57 11.25 -51.02
C ASP A 439 -21.95 12.70 -50.68
N GLY A 440 -22.56 12.93 -49.50
CA GLY A 440 -22.86 14.27 -49.01
C GLY A 440 -21.62 15.14 -48.78
N ALA A 441 -20.52 14.58 -48.29
CA ALA A 441 -19.24 15.28 -48.15
C ALA A 441 -18.63 15.60 -49.52
N ILE A 442 -18.57 14.63 -50.44
CA ILE A 442 -18.02 14.82 -51.79
C ILE A 442 -18.84 15.86 -52.58
N ASN A 443 -20.16 15.86 -52.46
CA ASN A 443 -21.02 16.86 -53.10
C ASN A 443 -20.81 18.27 -52.52
N ARG A 444 -20.62 18.39 -51.19
CA ARG A 444 -20.25 19.67 -50.56
C ARG A 444 -18.89 20.16 -51.07
N PHE A 445 -17.92 19.26 -51.23
CA PHE A 445 -16.65 19.62 -51.84
C PHE A 445 -16.83 20.12 -53.29
N ALA A 446 -17.59 19.41 -54.12
CA ALA A 446 -17.89 19.85 -55.48
C ALA A 446 -18.53 21.24 -55.52
N ALA A 447 -19.45 21.54 -54.59
CA ALA A 447 -20.09 22.85 -54.46
C ALA A 447 -19.09 23.95 -54.08
N VAL A 448 -18.18 23.68 -53.14
CA VAL A 448 -17.10 24.60 -52.78
C VAL A 448 -16.23 24.91 -54.00
N VAL A 449 -15.83 23.90 -54.78
CA VAL A 449 -15.02 24.12 -55.99
C VAL A 449 -15.76 24.98 -57.02
N ALA A 450 -17.05 24.71 -57.23
CA ALA A 450 -17.86 25.40 -58.22
C ALA A 450 -18.13 26.88 -57.88
N ASP A 451 -18.14 27.25 -56.59
CA ASP A 451 -18.44 28.60 -56.11
C ASP A 451 -17.21 29.26 -55.47
N SER A 452 -16.61 30.21 -56.19
CA SER A 452 -15.41 30.91 -55.72
C SER A 452 -15.60 31.75 -54.45
N SER A 453 -16.85 32.08 -54.09
CA SER A 453 -17.15 32.76 -52.82
C SER A 453 -17.01 31.85 -51.60
N GLN A 454 -17.05 30.53 -51.80
CA GLN A 454 -16.91 29.53 -50.76
C GLN A 454 -15.48 29.01 -50.62
N TRP A 455 -14.53 29.54 -51.39
CA TRP A 455 -13.15 29.06 -51.37
C TRP A 455 -12.45 29.42 -50.05
N PRO A 456 -11.50 28.59 -49.58
CA PRO A 456 -10.57 28.97 -48.53
C PRO A 456 -9.86 30.29 -48.81
N THR A 457 -9.56 31.06 -47.77
CA THR A 457 -8.86 32.34 -47.94
C THR A 457 -7.35 32.09 -48.08
N ALA A 458 -6.74 32.60 -49.16
CA ALA A 458 -5.29 32.49 -49.36
C ALA A 458 -4.50 33.08 -48.17
N ASN A 459 -3.45 32.39 -47.77
CA ASN A 459 -2.55 32.77 -46.68
C ASN A 459 -1.15 33.05 -47.23
N PRO A 460 -0.77 34.31 -47.50
CA PRO A 460 0.51 34.62 -48.13
C PRO A 460 1.75 34.34 -47.25
N LYS A 461 1.56 33.91 -45.99
CA LYS A 461 2.65 33.60 -45.03
C LYS A 461 2.86 32.11 -44.80
N ASP A 462 2.02 31.25 -45.37
CA ASP A 462 2.06 29.80 -45.14
C ASP A 462 1.78 29.05 -46.45
N THR A 463 2.05 27.76 -46.48
CA THR A 463 1.79 26.86 -47.61
C THR A 463 0.33 26.39 -47.68
N ILE A 464 -0.44 26.57 -46.60
CA ILE A 464 -1.83 26.12 -46.46
C ILE A 464 -2.76 27.34 -46.35
N PRO A 465 -3.89 27.37 -47.09
CA PRO A 465 -4.86 28.46 -47.00
C PRO A 465 -5.59 28.46 -45.65
N LYS A 466 -6.12 29.61 -45.22
CA LYS A 466 -6.92 29.70 -43.99
C LYS A 466 -8.28 29.01 -44.21
N LEU A 467 -8.48 27.92 -43.48
CA LEU A 467 -9.73 27.16 -43.46
C LEU A 467 -10.70 27.76 -42.45
N ASN A 468 -11.98 27.85 -42.79
CA ASN A 468 -13.06 28.18 -41.85
C ASN A 468 -13.64 26.88 -41.24
N GLU A 469 -14.61 27.00 -40.34
CA GLU A 469 -15.24 25.84 -39.69
C GLU A 469 -15.87 24.86 -40.70
N ASN A 470 -16.47 25.35 -41.79
CA ASN A 470 -17.07 24.50 -42.83
C ASN A 470 -16.01 23.70 -43.60
N HIS A 471 -14.84 24.28 -43.86
CA HIS A 471 -13.73 23.60 -44.54
C HIS A 471 -13.08 22.55 -43.64
N ILE A 472 -12.92 22.85 -42.35
CA ILE A 472 -12.40 21.89 -41.36
C ILE A 472 -13.38 20.73 -41.19
N ALA A 473 -14.69 21.03 -41.10
CA ALA A 473 -15.73 20.01 -41.04
C ALA A 473 -15.76 19.14 -42.30
N LEU A 474 -15.66 19.73 -43.50
CA LEU A 474 -15.57 18.97 -44.75
C LEU A 474 -14.37 18.02 -44.78
N GLU A 475 -13.19 18.50 -44.39
CA GLU A 475 -11.97 17.69 -44.33
C GLU A 475 -12.10 16.56 -43.30
N GLY A 476 -12.69 16.85 -42.13
CA GLY A 476 -13.02 15.84 -41.12
C GLY A 476 -14.01 14.78 -41.62
N ASP A 477 -15.08 15.20 -42.30
CA ASP A 477 -16.11 14.32 -42.84
C ASP A 477 -15.55 13.42 -43.95
N LEU A 478 -14.59 13.89 -44.76
CA LEU A 478 -13.89 13.06 -45.74
C LEU A 478 -12.87 12.11 -45.06
N ALA A 479 -12.12 12.61 -44.06
CA ALA A 479 -11.12 11.84 -43.33
C ALA A 479 -11.72 10.71 -42.47
N GLU A 480 -12.96 10.87 -41.98
CA GLU A 480 -13.68 9.84 -41.22
C GLU A 480 -13.72 8.50 -41.98
N PHE A 481 -13.84 8.55 -43.30
CA PHE A 481 -13.92 7.36 -44.16
C PHE A 481 -12.56 6.92 -44.74
N HIS A 482 -11.50 7.72 -44.58
CA HIS A 482 -10.13 7.41 -45.04
C HIS A 482 -9.30 6.74 -43.94
N THR A 483 -9.93 5.81 -43.23
CA THR A 483 -9.29 5.00 -42.19
C THR A 483 -9.75 3.55 -42.38
N GLY A 484 -8.86 2.58 -42.17
CA GLY A 484 -9.22 1.16 -42.18
C GLY A 484 -8.78 0.39 -43.44
N ASP A 485 -9.62 -0.54 -43.90
CA ASP A 485 -9.30 -1.43 -45.03
C ASP A 485 -9.20 -0.61 -46.33
N SER A 486 -7.97 -0.51 -46.84
CA SER A 486 -7.64 0.21 -48.08
C SER A 486 -8.29 -0.40 -49.33
N SER A 487 -8.80 -1.63 -49.23
CA SER A 487 -9.56 -2.28 -50.29
C SER A 487 -11.06 -1.88 -50.30
N SER A 488 -11.57 -1.28 -49.22
CA SER A 488 -12.97 -0.90 -49.10
C SER A 488 -13.38 0.24 -50.03
N VAL A 489 -14.61 0.21 -50.52
CA VAL A 489 -15.15 1.23 -51.45
C VAL A 489 -15.18 2.62 -50.79
N LEU A 490 -15.48 2.71 -49.49
CA LEU A 490 -15.49 3.98 -48.76
C LEU A 490 -14.08 4.58 -48.69
N PHE A 491 -13.09 3.78 -48.32
CA PHE A 491 -11.69 4.22 -48.20
C PHE A 491 -11.14 4.75 -49.52
N LYS A 492 -11.31 4.01 -50.62
CA LYS A 492 -10.81 4.41 -51.95
C LYS A 492 -11.44 5.72 -52.42
N ARG A 493 -12.73 5.93 -52.14
CA ARG A 493 -13.47 7.12 -52.54
C ARG A 493 -13.09 8.34 -51.71
N SER A 494 -12.96 8.18 -50.40
CA SER A 494 -12.48 9.25 -49.52
C SER A 494 -11.02 9.61 -49.77
N ASP A 495 -10.17 8.62 -50.06
CA ASP A 495 -8.75 8.82 -50.41
C ASP A 495 -8.59 9.73 -51.62
N ARG A 496 -9.25 9.39 -52.74
CA ARG A 496 -9.29 10.25 -53.94
C ARG A 496 -9.79 11.65 -53.63
N SER A 497 -10.88 11.77 -52.87
CA SER A 497 -11.50 13.05 -52.53
C SER A 497 -10.60 13.92 -51.65
N LEU A 498 -9.91 13.34 -50.67
CA LEU A 498 -8.92 14.03 -49.83
C LEU A 498 -7.69 14.44 -50.63
N TRP A 499 -7.25 13.60 -51.55
CA TRP A 499 -6.15 13.93 -52.46
C TRP A 499 -6.51 15.16 -53.32
N TYR A 500 -7.69 15.17 -53.94
CA TYR A 500 -8.20 16.35 -54.66
C TYR A 500 -8.33 17.59 -53.75
N TRP A 501 -8.81 17.43 -52.51
CA TRP A 501 -8.89 18.52 -51.54
C TRP A 501 -7.52 19.11 -51.22
N SER A 502 -6.49 18.27 -51.09
CA SER A 502 -5.12 18.69 -50.82
C SER A 502 -4.55 19.55 -51.95
N LEU A 503 -4.69 19.12 -53.21
CA LEU A 503 -4.23 19.88 -54.36
C LEU A 503 -5.04 21.16 -54.59
N PHE A 504 -6.35 21.11 -54.34
CA PHE A 504 -7.20 22.30 -54.41
C PHE A 504 -6.76 23.35 -53.38
N LYS A 505 -6.44 22.96 -52.15
CA LYS A 505 -5.88 23.88 -51.13
C LYS A 505 -4.58 24.54 -51.59
N ILE A 506 -3.68 23.78 -52.23
CA ILE A 506 -2.42 24.31 -52.78
C ILE A 506 -2.70 25.32 -53.89
N TYR A 507 -3.59 24.99 -54.84
CA TYR A 507 -4.01 25.90 -55.91
C TYR A 507 -4.57 27.23 -55.38
N ILE A 508 -5.46 27.17 -54.38
CA ILE A 508 -6.06 28.37 -53.79
C ILE A 508 -5.03 29.31 -53.18
N ASN A 509 -3.99 28.73 -52.57
CA ASN A 509 -2.95 29.49 -51.91
C ASN A 509 -1.91 30.07 -52.89
N ALA A 510 -1.72 29.41 -54.04
CA ALA A 510 -0.79 29.80 -55.09
C ALA A 510 -1.47 29.85 -56.47
N LYS A 511 -2.50 30.71 -56.64
CA LYS A 511 -3.29 30.77 -57.90
C LYS A 511 -2.49 31.06 -59.17
N ALA A 512 -1.28 31.62 -59.03
CA ALA A 512 -0.37 31.86 -60.14
C ALA A 512 0.39 30.59 -60.59
N ASP A 513 0.47 29.58 -59.70
CA ASP A 513 1.03 28.28 -60.01
C ASP A 513 -0.06 27.38 -60.60
N THR A 514 0.12 27.01 -61.86
CA THR A 514 -0.82 26.14 -62.59
C THR A 514 -0.52 24.66 -62.38
N LEU A 515 0.59 24.30 -61.72
CA LEU A 515 1.00 22.91 -61.48
C LEU A 515 -0.03 22.10 -60.69
N PRO A 516 -0.65 22.62 -59.61
CA PRO A 516 -1.69 21.86 -58.91
C PRO A 516 -2.91 21.58 -59.81
N LEU A 517 -3.28 22.52 -60.69
CA LEU A 517 -4.37 22.31 -61.65
C LEU A 517 -4.03 21.28 -62.72
N SER A 518 -2.78 21.23 -63.21
CA SER A 518 -2.35 20.19 -64.15
C SER A 518 -2.33 18.81 -63.48
N GLN A 519 -1.85 18.71 -62.24
CA GLN A 519 -1.87 17.47 -61.46
C GLN A 519 -3.30 16.99 -61.17
N ILE A 520 -4.21 17.90 -60.83
CA ILE A 520 -5.64 17.59 -60.70
C ILE A 520 -6.18 17.04 -62.03
N THR A 521 -5.84 17.67 -63.16
CA THR A 521 -6.33 17.25 -64.47
C THR A 521 -5.80 15.87 -64.86
N GLU A 522 -4.50 15.61 -64.69
CA GLU A 522 -3.84 14.32 -64.95
C GLU A 522 -4.42 13.21 -64.06
N GLN A 523 -4.65 13.48 -62.77
CA GLN A 523 -5.25 12.52 -61.87
C GLN A 523 -6.71 12.23 -62.25
N ILE A 524 -7.49 13.24 -62.69
CA ILE A 524 -8.85 13.01 -63.15
C ILE A 524 -8.88 12.11 -64.39
N GLU A 525 -7.95 12.29 -65.33
CA GLU A 525 -7.83 11.42 -66.51
C GLU A 525 -7.41 10.00 -66.12
N SER A 526 -6.46 9.87 -65.20
CA SER A 526 -6.05 8.58 -64.62
C SER A 526 -7.23 7.89 -63.93
N ASP A 527 -7.93 8.58 -63.03
CA ASP A 527 -9.05 8.01 -62.28
C ASP A 527 -10.21 7.61 -63.19
N LYS A 528 -10.51 8.40 -64.22
CA LYS A 528 -11.51 8.03 -65.24
C LYS A 528 -11.09 6.78 -66.01
N THR A 529 -9.81 6.64 -66.34
CA THR A 529 -9.30 5.48 -67.08
C THR A 529 -9.30 4.20 -66.24
N TYR A 530 -8.90 4.28 -64.97
CA TYR A 530 -8.76 3.10 -64.12
C TYR A 530 -10.04 2.73 -63.34
N PHE A 531 -10.96 3.67 -63.13
CA PHE A 531 -12.13 3.48 -62.27
C PHE A 531 -13.47 3.84 -62.93
N GLU A 532 -13.57 3.89 -64.26
CA GLU A 532 -14.75 4.37 -65.02
C GLU A 532 -16.10 3.78 -64.56
N GLY A 533 -16.12 2.54 -64.05
CA GLY A 533 -17.31 1.86 -63.52
C GLY A 533 -17.52 1.93 -62.00
N GLU A 534 -16.56 2.46 -61.24
CA GLU A 534 -16.58 2.52 -59.76
C GLU A 534 -16.78 3.94 -59.22
N LEU A 535 -16.74 4.97 -60.07
CA LEU A 535 -16.94 6.36 -59.68
C LEU A 535 -18.40 6.67 -59.37
N SER A 536 -18.64 7.25 -58.20
CA SER A 536 -19.97 7.74 -57.83
C SER A 536 -20.39 8.98 -58.61
N LYS A 537 -21.70 9.27 -58.62
CA LYS A 537 -22.22 10.52 -59.19
C LYS A 537 -21.60 11.77 -58.55
N GLY A 538 -21.33 11.73 -57.24
CA GLY A 538 -20.68 12.84 -56.53
C GLY A 538 -19.23 13.05 -56.95
N GLU A 539 -18.46 11.97 -57.12
CA GLU A 539 -17.08 12.04 -57.60
C GLU A 539 -17.02 12.58 -59.03
N VAL A 540 -17.91 12.14 -59.91
CA VAL A 540 -18.00 12.66 -61.29
C VAL A 540 -18.31 14.16 -61.29
N ALA A 541 -19.21 14.61 -60.41
CA ALA A 541 -19.56 16.03 -60.27
C ALA A 541 -18.37 16.86 -59.73
N LEU A 542 -17.66 16.35 -58.72
CA LEU A 542 -16.45 16.97 -58.18
C LEU A 542 -15.36 17.11 -59.25
N MET A 543 -15.08 16.02 -59.97
CA MET A 543 -14.10 16.03 -61.06
C MET A 543 -14.49 17.03 -62.16
N GLY A 544 -15.78 17.11 -62.51
CA GLY A 544 -16.28 18.11 -63.46
C GLY A 544 -16.09 19.55 -62.98
N ALA A 545 -16.36 19.83 -61.70
CA ALA A 545 -16.14 21.15 -61.10
C ALA A 545 -14.65 21.53 -61.10
N LEU A 546 -13.77 20.58 -60.80
CA LEU A 546 -12.31 20.78 -60.82
C LEU A 546 -11.77 21.00 -62.24
N GLN A 547 -12.25 20.26 -63.24
CA GLN A 547 -11.87 20.45 -64.66
C GLN A 547 -12.33 21.79 -65.23
N ALA A 548 -13.38 22.41 -64.68
CA ALA A 548 -13.88 23.71 -65.13
C ALA A 548 -12.96 24.89 -64.74
N LEU A 549 -11.97 24.66 -63.86
CA LEU A 549 -10.96 25.66 -63.49
C LEU A 549 -10.02 25.92 -64.68
N LYS A 550 -10.25 27.02 -65.42
CA LYS A 550 -9.45 27.35 -66.62
C LYS A 550 -8.01 27.75 -66.26
N VAL A 551 -7.05 27.09 -66.89
CA VAL A 551 -5.62 27.45 -66.88
C VAL A 551 -5.39 28.62 -67.84
N THR A 552 -5.05 29.81 -67.32
CA THR A 552 -4.55 30.90 -68.15
C THR A 552 -3.10 30.57 -68.56
N LYS A 553 -2.91 30.02 -69.76
CA LYS A 553 -1.59 29.68 -70.32
C LYS A 553 -0.77 30.95 -70.62
N VAL A 554 -0.06 31.49 -69.63
CA VAL A 554 1.12 32.36 -69.84
C VAL A 554 2.09 32.09 -68.68
N ARG A 555 2.96 31.07 -68.80
CA ARG A 555 4.27 30.96 -68.07
C ARG A 555 5.04 29.63 -68.18
N VAL A 556 4.58 28.63 -68.95
CA VAL A 556 5.28 27.32 -69.02
C VAL A 556 6.62 27.36 -69.78
N VAL A 557 6.84 28.36 -70.65
CA VAL A 557 8.12 28.51 -71.40
C VAL A 557 9.19 29.24 -70.56
N GLU A 558 8.78 30.20 -69.73
CA GLU A 558 9.71 30.95 -68.86
C GLU A 558 10.29 30.08 -67.74
N SER A 559 9.49 29.17 -67.15
CA SER A 559 9.97 28.34 -66.03
C SER A 559 10.97 27.27 -66.44
N ARG A 560 10.86 26.70 -67.66
CA ARG A 560 11.86 25.75 -68.19
C ARG A 560 13.18 26.43 -68.51
N GLN A 561 13.15 27.66 -69.04
CA GLN A 561 14.37 28.44 -69.28
C GLN A 561 15.02 28.90 -67.96
N ALA A 562 14.21 29.27 -66.96
CA ALA A 562 14.72 29.63 -65.64
C ALA A 562 15.34 28.44 -64.90
N GLY A 563 14.75 27.24 -64.99
CA GLY A 563 15.33 26.02 -64.40
C GLY A 563 16.69 25.66 -64.98
N SER A 564 16.85 25.73 -66.31
CA SER A 564 18.16 25.49 -66.96
C SER A 564 19.21 26.54 -66.56
N LYS A 565 18.82 27.82 -66.45
CA LYS A 565 19.73 28.87 -65.95
C LYS A 565 20.14 28.65 -64.49
N LEU A 566 19.25 28.08 -63.67
CA LEU A 566 19.58 27.75 -62.28
C LEU A 566 20.62 26.64 -62.21
N GLU A 567 20.48 25.60 -63.04
CA GLU A 567 21.43 24.48 -63.10
C GLU A 567 22.84 24.95 -63.47
N ASP A 568 22.96 25.85 -64.46
CA ASP A 568 24.24 26.48 -64.81
C ASP A 568 24.82 27.32 -63.66
N LEU A 569 23.96 27.94 -62.84
CA LEU A 569 24.39 28.77 -61.70
C LEU A 569 24.82 27.95 -60.48
N VAL A 570 24.38 26.69 -60.34
CA VAL A 570 24.76 25.83 -59.20
C VAL A 570 26.26 25.68 -59.14
N ASP A 571 26.90 25.31 -60.25
CA ASP A 571 28.34 25.08 -60.30
C ASP A 571 29.13 26.39 -60.14
N VAL A 572 28.62 27.50 -60.71
CA VAL A 572 29.27 28.81 -60.60
C VAL A 572 29.22 29.34 -59.16
N ILE A 573 28.07 29.22 -58.49
CA ILE A 573 27.89 29.68 -57.11
C ILE A 573 28.65 28.77 -56.15
N ASN A 574 28.51 27.46 -56.29
CA ASN A 574 29.17 26.50 -55.40
C ASN A 574 30.69 26.44 -55.63
N GLY A 575 31.17 26.73 -56.85
CA GLY A 575 32.59 26.79 -57.16
C GLY A 575 33.29 28.09 -56.77
N ASN A 576 32.54 29.16 -56.44
CA ASN A 576 33.11 30.45 -56.06
C ASN A 576 33.23 30.59 -54.53
N ASN A 577 34.46 30.73 -54.05
CA ASN A 577 34.78 30.87 -52.63
C ASN A 577 34.81 32.33 -52.15
N GLU A 578 34.53 33.31 -53.02
CA GLU A 578 34.49 34.71 -52.63
C GLU A 578 33.21 35.02 -51.84
N PRO A 579 33.33 35.57 -50.60
CA PRO A 579 32.17 35.85 -49.75
C PRO A 579 31.26 36.91 -50.36
N GLY A 580 31.82 37.96 -50.99
CA GLY A 580 31.03 38.98 -51.67
C GLY A 580 30.17 38.41 -52.80
N TYR A 581 30.72 37.48 -53.58
CA TYR A 581 29.96 36.83 -54.64
C TYR A 581 28.81 35.98 -54.06
N ARG A 582 29.09 35.11 -53.08
CA ARG A 582 28.06 34.22 -52.53
C ARG A 582 27.01 34.93 -51.66
N LEU A 583 27.38 35.97 -50.94
CA LEU A 583 26.50 36.62 -49.96
C LEU A 583 25.77 37.85 -50.54
N ASP A 584 26.26 38.45 -51.64
CA ASP A 584 25.59 39.56 -52.33
C ASP A 584 25.19 39.23 -53.77
N ASP A 585 26.13 38.95 -54.67
CA ASP A 585 25.86 38.88 -56.11
C ASP A 585 25.00 37.67 -56.49
N ALA A 586 25.32 36.50 -55.93
CA ALA A 586 24.52 35.29 -56.03
C ALA A 586 23.13 35.51 -55.44
N VAL A 587 23.03 36.21 -54.30
CA VAL A 587 21.75 36.53 -53.66
C VAL A 587 20.87 37.38 -54.56
N ARG A 588 21.41 38.43 -55.18
CA ARG A 588 20.68 39.28 -56.14
C ARG A 588 20.21 38.48 -57.35
N THR A 589 21.14 37.73 -57.95
CA THR A 589 20.86 36.90 -59.14
C THR A 589 19.77 35.86 -58.87
N LEU A 590 19.83 35.20 -57.71
CA LEU A 590 18.85 34.20 -57.30
C LEU A 590 17.50 34.82 -56.90
N GLN A 591 17.47 36.02 -56.33
CA GLN A 591 16.22 36.76 -56.05
C GLN A 591 15.47 37.11 -57.35
N ASP A 592 16.19 37.55 -58.38
CA ASP A 592 15.60 37.86 -59.68
C ASP A 592 15.05 36.60 -60.38
N LEU A 593 15.71 35.46 -60.20
CA LEU A 593 15.26 34.17 -60.74
C LEU A 593 14.12 33.55 -59.94
N GLN A 594 14.00 33.80 -58.65
CA GLN A 594 13.03 33.16 -57.75
C GLN A 594 11.58 33.28 -58.25
N GLY A 595 11.21 34.42 -58.84
CA GLY A 595 9.85 34.67 -59.37
C GLY A 595 9.52 33.97 -60.70
N GLN A 596 10.49 33.27 -61.30
CA GLN A 596 10.42 32.61 -62.61
C GLN A 596 10.58 31.08 -62.51
N LEU A 597 11.03 30.56 -61.37
CA LEU A 597 11.33 29.15 -61.14
C LEU A 597 10.09 28.32 -60.78
N GLY A 598 10.16 27.01 -61.02
CA GLY A 598 9.16 26.04 -60.54
C GLY A 598 9.28 25.77 -59.03
N SER A 599 8.28 25.14 -58.43
CA SER A 599 8.15 24.96 -56.97
C SER A 599 9.35 24.26 -56.30
N SER A 600 9.95 23.25 -56.94
CA SER A 600 11.13 22.54 -56.44
C SER A 600 12.37 23.45 -56.41
N ASP A 601 12.65 24.11 -57.52
CA ASP A 601 13.83 24.98 -57.69
C ASP A 601 13.72 26.25 -56.85
N ALA A 602 12.52 26.81 -56.72
CA ALA A 602 12.24 27.93 -55.84
C ALA A 602 12.51 27.59 -54.36
N ALA A 603 12.33 26.33 -53.94
CA ALA A 603 12.64 25.91 -52.57
C ALA A 603 14.16 25.88 -52.31
N LYS A 604 14.95 25.38 -53.28
CA LYS A 604 16.42 25.40 -53.21
C LYS A 604 16.96 26.81 -53.08
N VAL A 605 16.48 27.71 -53.95
CA VAL A 605 16.80 29.14 -53.92
C VAL A 605 16.40 29.77 -52.59
N SER A 606 15.21 29.47 -52.06
CA SER A 606 14.75 30.03 -50.79
C SER A 606 15.61 29.62 -49.60
N ARG A 607 16.11 28.37 -49.58
CA ARG A 607 17.06 27.90 -48.55
C ARG A 607 18.38 28.66 -48.62
N TYR A 608 18.94 28.81 -49.83
CA TYR A 608 20.16 29.58 -50.06
C TYR A 608 20.02 31.03 -49.58
N LEU A 609 18.95 31.71 -50.00
CA LEU A 609 18.67 33.10 -49.63
C LEU A 609 18.49 33.26 -48.12
N SER A 610 17.84 32.30 -47.46
CA SER A 610 17.69 32.31 -46.00
C SER A 610 19.03 32.11 -45.30
N ALA A 611 19.87 31.20 -45.78
CA ALA A 611 21.19 30.95 -45.22
C ALA A 611 22.10 32.19 -45.39
N ALA A 612 22.13 32.79 -46.58
CA ALA A 612 22.87 34.03 -46.83
C ALA A 612 22.38 35.20 -45.95
N LYS A 613 21.07 35.36 -45.78
CA LYS A 613 20.48 36.40 -44.92
C LYS A 613 20.87 36.27 -43.44
N ASN A 614 21.16 35.06 -42.96
CA ASN A 614 21.58 34.87 -41.57
C ASN A 614 22.96 35.49 -41.28
N TRP A 615 23.83 35.63 -42.30
CA TRP A 615 25.14 36.26 -42.15
C TRP A 615 25.06 37.76 -41.85
N SER A 616 24.03 38.47 -42.34
CA SER A 616 23.84 39.90 -42.05
C SER A 616 22.88 40.17 -40.89
N LYS A 617 21.92 39.28 -40.62
CA LYS A 617 20.86 39.54 -39.64
C LYS A 617 21.25 39.23 -38.19
N LYS A 618 22.09 38.22 -37.96
CA LYS A 618 22.38 37.70 -36.61
C LYS A 618 23.89 37.49 -36.44
N ARG A 619 24.43 37.88 -35.29
CA ARG A 619 25.79 37.47 -34.90
C ARG A 619 25.87 35.96 -34.77
N GLN A 620 26.85 35.38 -35.44
CA GLN A 620 27.15 33.96 -35.44
C GLN A 620 28.47 33.73 -34.73
N THR A 621 28.58 32.59 -34.04
CA THR A 621 29.80 32.21 -33.32
C THR A 621 30.75 31.44 -34.24
N PHE A 622 31.99 31.88 -34.30
CA PHE A 622 33.07 31.31 -35.10
C PHE A 622 34.23 30.90 -34.19
N ASN A 623 34.64 29.65 -34.33
CA ASN A 623 35.75 29.11 -33.56
C ASN A 623 37.03 29.32 -34.36
N TYR A 624 38.01 30.00 -33.77
CA TYR A 624 39.29 30.29 -34.39
C TYR A 624 40.45 29.70 -33.60
N LYS A 625 41.57 29.51 -34.29
CA LYS A 625 42.87 29.14 -33.74
C LYS A 625 43.92 30.12 -34.24
N VAL A 626 44.71 30.66 -33.33
CA VAL A 626 45.84 31.51 -33.68
C VAL A 626 47.01 30.64 -34.11
N VAL A 627 47.40 30.70 -35.38
CA VAL A 627 48.41 29.83 -35.98
C VAL A 627 49.81 30.40 -35.81
N THR A 628 49.98 31.69 -36.04
CA THR A 628 51.27 32.38 -35.90
C THR A 628 51.08 33.75 -35.26
N VAL A 629 51.90 34.03 -34.24
CA VAL A 629 52.03 35.37 -33.64
C VAL A 629 53.51 35.74 -33.64
N PRO A 630 53.89 36.90 -34.18
CA PRO A 630 55.29 37.30 -34.23
C PRO A 630 55.85 37.57 -32.83
N ASP A 631 57.13 37.24 -32.62
CA ASP A 631 57.91 37.52 -31.41
C ASP A 631 57.28 37.12 -30.07
N GLN A 632 56.44 36.07 -30.08
CA GLN A 632 55.73 35.58 -28.88
C GLN A 632 54.85 36.65 -28.19
N GLY A 633 54.41 37.66 -28.94
CA GLY A 633 53.51 38.69 -28.41
C GLY A 633 52.11 38.15 -28.07
N ALA A 634 51.34 38.96 -27.35
CA ALA A 634 49.94 38.69 -27.03
C ALA A 634 49.00 39.41 -28.01
N LEU A 635 47.88 38.77 -28.34
CA LEU A 635 46.81 39.34 -29.15
C LEU A 635 45.56 39.59 -28.33
N TYR A 636 44.89 40.70 -28.64
CA TYR A 636 43.56 41.02 -28.15
C TYR A 636 42.65 41.24 -29.36
N ILE A 637 41.53 40.50 -29.42
CA ILE A 637 40.61 40.50 -30.55
C ILE A 637 39.23 40.90 -30.04
N GLU A 638 38.68 41.98 -30.57
CA GLU A 638 37.32 42.44 -30.26
C GLU A 638 36.51 42.64 -31.53
N VAL A 639 35.22 42.25 -31.47
CA VAL A 639 34.25 42.57 -32.52
C VAL A 639 33.27 43.59 -32.00
N THR A 640 33.14 44.69 -32.73
CA THR A 640 32.23 45.80 -32.42
C THR A 640 31.20 45.95 -33.56
N ASP A 641 30.10 46.64 -33.29
CA ASP A 641 29.27 47.10 -34.42
C ASP A 641 30.04 48.20 -35.17
N ASP A 642 29.83 48.30 -36.49
CA ASP A 642 30.37 49.35 -37.37
C ASP A 642 30.56 50.71 -36.69
N GLY A 643 31.81 51.18 -36.65
CA GLY A 643 32.22 52.49 -36.15
C GLY A 643 32.26 52.62 -34.63
N LYS A 644 32.05 51.55 -33.86
CA LYS A 644 32.15 51.59 -32.38
C LYS A 644 33.54 51.23 -31.89
N ALA A 645 34.00 51.96 -30.87
CA ALA A 645 35.28 51.70 -30.22
C ALA A 645 35.26 50.40 -29.38
N PRO A 646 36.37 49.64 -29.36
CA PRO A 646 36.52 48.42 -28.57
C PRO A 646 36.58 48.68 -27.06
N GLN A 647 36.06 47.75 -26.25
CA GLN A 647 36.10 47.70 -24.79
C GLN A 647 37.09 46.64 -24.29
N TRP A 648 38.37 46.96 -24.37
CA TRP A 648 39.47 46.04 -24.05
C TRP A 648 39.47 45.45 -22.63
N GLU A 649 38.81 46.10 -21.66
CA GLU A 649 38.84 45.71 -20.25
C GLU A 649 38.26 44.31 -19.96
N LYS A 650 37.52 43.74 -20.90
CA LYS A 650 36.82 42.45 -20.75
C LYS A 650 37.48 41.29 -21.50
N LEU A 651 38.55 41.53 -22.25
CA LEU A 651 39.15 40.55 -23.15
C LEU A 651 40.39 39.89 -22.53
N GLY A 652 40.53 38.60 -22.78
CA GLY A 652 41.71 37.81 -22.40
C GLY A 652 42.82 37.91 -23.44
N GLU A 653 44.06 37.69 -23.01
CA GLU A 653 45.22 37.56 -23.89
C GLU A 653 45.13 36.26 -24.69
N THR A 654 45.38 36.34 -26.00
CA THR A 654 45.47 35.17 -26.88
C THR A 654 46.89 35.02 -27.42
N PHE A 655 47.48 33.84 -27.27
CA PHE A 655 48.81 33.50 -27.74
C PHE A 655 48.79 32.57 -28.95
N GLN A 656 49.95 32.35 -29.55
CA GLN A 656 50.10 31.36 -30.62
C GLN A 656 49.72 29.96 -30.13
N GLY A 657 48.83 29.30 -30.87
CA GLY A 657 48.31 27.97 -30.57
C GLY A 657 46.95 27.98 -29.86
N ASP A 658 46.56 29.11 -29.27
CA ASP A 658 45.30 29.24 -28.54
C ASP A 658 44.10 29.19 -29.49
N THR A 659 42.98 28.73 -28.95
CA THR A 659 41.68 28.70 -29.61
C THR A 659 40.72 29.62 -28.90
N GLY A 660 39.89 30.34 -29.66
CA GLY A 660 38.87 31.24 -29.13
C GLY A 660 37.57 31.15 -29.91
N GLU A 661 36.55 31.81 -29.37
CA GLU A 661 35.25 31.98 -30.02
C GLU A 661 35.04 33.47 -30.30
N LEU A 662 34.50 33.77 -31.48
CA LEU A 662 34.24 35.12 -31.95
C LEU A 662 32.78 35.22 -32.41
N GLU A 663 32.03 36.20 -31.92
CA GLU A 663 30.69 36.48 -32.43
C GLU A 663 30.73 37.61 -33.46
N TRP A 664 30.31 37.34 -34.70
CA TRP A 664 30.38 38.30 -35.81
C TRP A 664 29.16 38.21 -36.73
N LYS A 665 28.78 39.34 -37.36
CA LYS A 665 27.84 39.42 -38.49
C LYS A 665 28.44 40.34 -39.56
N ILE A 666 27.96 40.24 -40.80
CA ILE A 666 28.38 41.13 -41.90
C ILE A 666 28.24 42.60 -41.48
N GLY A 667 29.33 43.34 -41.67
CA GLY A 667 29.44 44.76 -41.30
C GLY A 667 29.79 45.04 -39.84
N ASP A 668 30.13 44.03 -39.04
CA ASP A 668 30.80 44.27 -37.75
C ASP A 668 32.31 44.47 -37.98
N ASP A 669 32.90 45.40 -37.22
CA ASP A 669 34.33 45.72 -37.25
C ASP A 669 35.10 44.74 -36.36
N ILE A 670 36.30 44.34 -36.80
CA ILE A 670 37.20 43.50 -36.00
C ILE A 670 38.45 44.29 -35.65
N HIS A 671 38.63 44.56 -34.36
CA HIS A 671 39.80 45.21 -33.83
C HIS A 671 40.78 44.17 -33.28
N ILE A 672 42.01 44.18 -33.81
CA ILE A 672 43.06 43.24 -33.41
C ILE A 672 44.24 44.06 -32.93
N VAL A 673 44.57 43.93 -31.66
CA VAL A 673 45.69 44.61 -31.03
C VAL A 673 46.83 43.61 -30.80
N PHE A 674 48.04 44.01 -31.21
CA PHE A 674 49.27 43.28 -30.95
C PHE A 674 50.09 43.95 -29.86
N CYS A 675 50.55 43.14 -28.91
CA CYS A 675 51.40 43.54 -27.81
C CYS A 675 52.69 42.73 -27.81
N ALA A 676 53.81 43.40 -28.09
CA ALA A 676 55.12 42.78 -28.11
C ALA A 676 55.53 42.34 -26.70
N ALA A 677 56.19 41.19 -26.57
CA ALA A 677 56.54 40.60 -25.28
C ALA A 677 57.47 41.47 -24.40
N ASP A 678 58.19 42.41 -25.01
CA ASP A 678 59.12 43.34 -24.35
C ASP A 678 58.48 44.67 -23.94
N LYS A 679 57.20 44.92 -24.27
CA LYS A 679 56.48 46.15 -23.95
C LYS A 679 55.31 45.84 -23.00
N ASN A 680 55.21 46.58 -21.89
CA ASN A 680 54.10 46.44 -20.96
C ASN A 680 52.83 47.08 -21.54
N CYS A 681 51.99 46.28 -22.20
CA CYS A 681 50.68 46.70 -22.67
C CYS A 681 49.64 46.61 -21.55
N ASP A 682 49.01 47.72 -21.19
CA ASP A 682 47.84 47.70 -20.29
C ASP A 682 46.60 47.19 -21.04
N ARG A 683 46.52 45.87 -21.24
CA ARG A 683 45.36 45.16 -21.80
C ARG A 683 44.78 45.81 -23.06
N GLY A 684 45.65 46.08 -24.04
CA GLY A 684 45.28 46.68 -25.32
C GLY A 684 45.01 48.19 -25.34
N LYS A 685 45.10 48.91 -24.21
CA LYS A 685 44.98 50.38 -24.17
C LYS A 685 46.17 51.10 -24.83
N ASP A 686 47.37 50.55 -24.69
CA ASP A 686 48.61 51.07 -25.28
C ASP A 686 49.32 50.00 -26.14
N PRO A 687 48.76 49.63 -27.32
CA PRO A 687 49.31 48.58 -28.17
C PRO A 687 50.77 48.79 -28.58
N SER A 688 51.43 47.72 -29.03
CA SER A 688 52.56 47.87 -29.95
C SER A 688 52.07 48.26 -31.35
N ASP A 689 50.96 47.66 -31.80
CA ASP A 689 50.27 48.04 -33.03
C ASP A 689 48.79 47.59 -33.01
N ILE A 690 47.96 48.19 -33.86
CA ILE A 690 46.54 47.87 -34.01
C ILE A 690 46.19 47.68 -35.48
N ALA A 691 45.49 46.58 -35.78
CA ALA A 691 44.88 46.33 -37.06
C ALA A 691 43.35 46.43 -36.92
N LEU A 692 42.74 47.28 -37.74
CA LEU A 692 41.30 47.40 -37.88
C LEU A 692 40.88 46.73 -39.18
N LEU A 693 39.96 45.77 -39.08
CA LEU A 693 39.28 45.18 -40.23
C LEU A 693 37.84 45.67 -40.25
N ASP A 694 37.59 46.72 -41.03
CA ASP A 694 36.30 47.42 -41.18
C ASP A 694 35.61 47.09 -42.51
N ASP A 695 36.22 46.23 -43.33
CA ASP A 695 35.59 45.75 -44.56
C ASP A 695 34.31 44.95 -44.25
N LYS A 696 33.34 45.03 -45.18
CA LYS A 696 32.04 44.33 -45.05
C LYS A 696 32.18 42.83 -44.76
N TYR A 697 33.27 42.21 -45.21
CA TYR A 697 33.61 40.80 -45.03
C TYR A 697 34.86 40.60 -44.16
N SER A 698 35.10 41.51 -43.21
CA SER A 698 36.27 41.58 -42.31
C SER A 698 36.68 40.24 -41.70
N LEU A 699 35.73 39.37 -41.35
CA LEU A 699 36.00 38.03 -40.84
C LEU A 699 36.78 37.13 -41.83
N PHE A 700 36.49 37.24 -43.14
CA PHE A 700 37.19 36.50 -44.17
C PHE A 700 38.58 37.07 -44.44
N ASP A 701 38.77 38.38 -44.27
CA ASP A 701 40.08 39.01 -44.39
C ASP A 701 40.97 38.65 -43.19
N MET A 702 40.37 38.50 -42.01
CA MET A 702 41.05 37.95 -40.82
C MET A 702 41.62 36.54 -41.06
N GLU A 703 40.92 35.67 -41.82
CA GLU A 703 41.39 34.32 -42.16
C GLU A 703 42.55 34.32 -43.16
N LYS A 704 42.62 35.32 -44.05
CA LYS A 704 43.74 35.48 -45.01
C LYS A 704 45.04 35.87 -44.31
N GLY A 705 44.96 36.47 -43.13
CA GLY A 705 46.07 36.93 -42.32
C GLY A 705 46.03 38.44 -42.12
N VAL A 706 46.39 38.86 -40.92
CA VAL A 706 46.29 40.25 -40.46
C VAL A 706 47.68 40.86 -40.45
N VAL A 707 47.88 41.96 -41.16
CA VAL A 707 49.16 42.67 -41.22
C VAL A 707 49.11 43.87 -40.28
N PHE A 708 50.15 44.01 -39.47
CA PHE A 708 50.38 45.15 -38.58
C PHE A 708 51.35 46.11 -39.25
N ASP A 709 50.81 47.14 -39.88
CA ASP A 709 51.54 48.02 -40.80
C ASP A 709 52.72 48.75 -40.14
N ASN A 710 52.60 49.15 -38.87
CA ASN A 710 53.67 49.85 -38.17
C ASN A 710 54.84 48.92 -37.80
N LEU A 711 54.60 47.61 -37.77
CA LEU A 711 55.60 46.59 -37.40
C LEU A 711 56.10 45.76 -38.58
N GLY A 712 55.43 45.80 -39.74
CA GLY A 712 55.74 44.96 -40.89
C GLY A 712 55.58 43.46 -40.60
N LYS A 713 54.74 43.09 -39.64
CA LYS A 713 54.55 41.72 -39.16
C LYS A 713 53.13 41.26 -39.43
N SER A 714 52.94 39.94 -39.57
CA SER A 714 51.62 39.37 -39.80
C SER A 714 51.27 38.30 -38.76
N VAL A 715 49.97 38.22 -38.47
CA VAL A 715 49.34 37.18 -37.67
C VAL A 715 48.46 36.33 -38.56
N LYS A 716 48.50 35.02 -38.34
CA LYS A 716 47.65 34.08 -39.08
C LYS A 716 46.64 33.46 -38.13
N ILE A 717 45.36 33.57 -38.47
CA ILE A 717 44.24 33.00 -37.71
C ILE A 717 43.48 32.05 -38.64
N GLN A 718 43.14 30.87 -38.13
CA GLN A 718 42.44 29.84 -38.88
C GLN A 718 41.11 29.51 -38.20
N PHE A 719 40.03 29.39 -38.96
CA PHE A 719 38.72 29.01 -38.44
C PHE A 719 38.44 27.51 -38.59
N ASN A 720 37.61 26.96 -37.69
CA ASN A 720 37.17 25.57 -37.75
C ASN A 720 35.64 25.44 -37.61
N PRO A 721 34.91 24.97 -38.65
CA PRO A 721 35.39 24.71 -40.01
C PRO A 721 35.86 25.99 -40.72
N SER A 722 36.53 25.86 -41.88
CA SER A 722 36.98 27.03 -42.65
C SER A 722 35.79 27.93 -43.01
N LEU A 723 36.02 29.25 -43.11
CA LEU A 723 34.89 30.16 -43.38
C LEU A 723 34.28 29.92 -44.76
N GLY A 724 35.09 29.48 -45.73
CA GLY A 724 34.63 29.06 -47.06
C GLY A 724 33.64 27.90 -47.01
N ASP A 725 33.88 26.88 -46.17
CA ASP A 725 32.98 25.73 -46.00
C ASP A 725 31.66 26.12 -45.33
N ARG A 726 31.62 27.25 -44.61
CA ARG A 726 30.41 27.76 -43.97
C ARG A 726 29.55 28.61 -44.91
N LEU A 727 30.08 29.06 -46.05
CA LEU A 727 29.30 29.84 -47.01
C LEU A 727 28.12 29.02 -47.53
N PRO A 728 26.96 29.66 -47.76
CA PRO A 728 25.77 28.95 -48.23
C PRO A 728 26.06 28.26 -49.57
N VAL A 729 25.55 27.04 -49.72
CA VAL A 729 25.61 26.24 -50.95
C VAL A 729 24.20 26.04 -51.51
N LEU A 730 24.10 25.98 -52.82
CA LEU A 730 22.84 25.77 -53.53
C LEU A 730 22.67 24.27 -53.78
N GLU A 731 21.74 23.63 -53.04
CA GLU A 731 21.47 22.17 -53.05
C GLU A 731 20.08 21.80 -53.61
#